data_AF-A0AAN6GWG7-F1
#
_entry.id   AF-A0AAN6GWG7-F1
#
_cell.length_a   1.000
_cell.length_b   1.000
_cell.length_c   1.000
_cell.angle_alpha   90.00
_cell.angle_beta   90.00
_cell.angle_gamma   90.00
#
_symmetry.space_group_name_H-M   'P 1'
#
loop_
_entity.id
_entity.type
_entity.pdbx_description
1 polymer ?
#
loop_
_entity_poly.entity_id
_entity_poly.type
_entity_poly.pdbx_seq_one_letter_code
_entity_poly.pdbx_strand_id
1 'polypeptide(L)'
;MSPTKVTEATLPASTQHPLDPPTAQEVEAATSALRKWQSANGINNPKFVIVMLHEPPKADLLAALNWSGTVSKSNVSSFDEIERVFEVHFIDVLNGNAYEAYVDMSSASASAATVREVKKLPEGVQPALTPEELCSAEQMIRDDPRVVKLLQQINVNPKHVYADGWSIGWDTRFGRSRRIQQCLLFVREHKDANLYASPLDFFPIVDNNTGELLAIDFPDHRTKAGGALTSGTTAPPTQISFEAPPGRERIAPPTQKHEYLPEFATTLPHSKTPDAPIELRKDLKPLSVVQPEGVSFKRTGNVLEWQRWKLHVGFHPREGIVLSTISYQDPDAPGASYAAPKERPLFYRLSLSEMVVPYGDPASPHYRKFAFDVGEYGLGFLANSLALGCDCLGSIEYMDGIFTRHDGTAEVVKNAICIHEEDTQITWKHTDFRVGGRGHAVRGRKLVISMACTVANYEYLIYWNLHTDGNIELEIKLTGILNLYLLDKEEPTGGFGTEVAPQIVAHYHQHLFSLRVDPMIDGQENSIVEQEIQALPEPTGSAENWAGNGFIAKTRVLQTTGEGVRDANPLAERSWTFVNENSKHYASGKPAGFKIMAAGATPPLYAKHDSLTARRAPFSKHTLWTIPYDDARRYPAGKYVPQTLDAPEDSIEKWVGEGKESIVNRDIVSYLTIGTTHIPRPEDFPVMPAETVRVMLKPVNFFSRNPCLDLPSTKDQKSVNANASVAATATATNGHANGNGAACCA
;
A
#
# COMPACT_ATOMS: atom_id res chain seq x y z
N MET A 1 -18.94 -5.27 -21.65
CA MET A 1 -20.20 -5.15 -20.86
C MET A 1 -20.98 -3.98 -21.42
N SER A 2 -22.27 -4.12 -21.69
CA SER A 2 -23.08 -3.03 -22.26
C SER A 2 -23.43 -1.98 -21.19
N PRO A 3 -23.44 -0.68 -21.54
CA PRO A 3 -23.60 0.39 -20.58
C PRO A 3 -25.06 0.52 -20.15
N THR A 4 -25.32 0.35 -18.85
CA THR A 4 -26.60 0.76 -18.27
C THR A 4 -26.53 2.27 -18.07
N LYS A 5 -27.34 3.02 -18.82
CA LYS A 5 -27.48 4.47 -18.65
C LYS A 5 -27.93 4.76 -17.21
N VAL A 6 -27.12 5.53 -16.49
CA VAL A 6 -27.48 6.12 -15.21
C VAL A 6 -28.54 7.20 -15.47
N THR A 7 -29.75 7.00 -14.94
CA THR A 7 -30.78 8.02 -14.85
C THR A 7 -30.33 9.13 -13.91
N GLU A 8 -30.57 10.39 -14.28
CA GLU A 8 -30.27 11.61 -13.51
C GLU A 8 -30.66 11.46 -12.03
N ALA A 9 -29.67 11.17 -11.19
CA ALA A 9 -29.80 11.27 -9.75
C ALA A 9 -29.62 12.74 -9.35
N THR A 10 -30.57 13.26 -8.59
CA THR A 10 -30.49 14.56 -7.94
C THR A 10 -29.22 14.59 -7.06
N LEU A 11 -28.46 15.69 -7.12
CA LEU A 11 -27.17 15.89 -6.43
C LEU A 11 -27.23 15.46 -4.94
N PRO A 12 -26.23 14.71 -4.42
CA PRO A 12 -26.05 14.55 -2.98
C PRO A 12 -25.84 15.91 -2.31
N ALA A 13 -26.18 16.02 -1.03
CA ALA A 13 -25.90 17.19 -0.21
C ALA A 13 -24.40 17.58 -0.28
N SER A 14 -24.12 18.88 -0.14
CA SER A 14 -22.78 19.48 -0.13
C SER A 14 -21.73 18.61 0.56
N THR A 15 -20.52 18.54 -0.02
CA THR A 15 -19.33 17.91 0.59
C THR A 15 -19.20 18.33 2.05
N GLN A 16 -19.14 17.36 2.97
CA GLN A 16 -19.25 17.62 4.40
C GLN A 16 -17.89 17.95 5.04
N HIS A 17 -16.81 17.44 4.45
CA HIS A 17 -15.45 17.65 4.94
C HIS A 17 -14.51 18.08 3.79
N PRO A 18 -13.60 19.06 3.98
CA PRO A 18 -12.70 19.54 2.91
C PRO A 18 -11.77 18.47 2.32
N LEU A 19 -11.53 17.39 3.07
CA LEU A 19 -10.75 16.22 2.61
C LEU A 19 -11.58 15.14 1.88
N ASP A 20 -12.88 15.35 1.70
CA ASP A 20 -13.71 14.38 0.98
C ASP A 20 -13.22 14.24 -0.48
N PRO A 21 -13.06 13.00 -0.99
CA PRO A 21 -12.60 12.76 -2.35
C PRO A 21 -13.58 13.36 -3.37
N PRO A 22 -13.15 13.55 -4.64
CA PRO A 22 -14.04 14.03 -5.69
C PRO A 22 -15.24 13.09 -5.87
N THR A 23 -16.44 13.65 -5.96
CA THR A 23 -17.62 12.88 -6.38
C THR A 23 -17.62 12.66 -7.90
N ALA A 24 -18.44 11.71 -8.39
CA ALA A 24 -18.53 11.45 -9.82
C ALA A 24 -18.97 12.69 -10.64
N GLN A 25 -19.93 13.47 -10.11
CA GLN A 25 -20.41 14.71 -10.72
C GLN A 25 -19.33 15.79 -10.76
N GLU A 26 -18.52 15.86 -9.71
CA GLU A 26 -17.40 16.77 -9.58
C GLU A 26 -16.27 16.44 -10.56
N VAL A 27 -15.95 15.16 -10.76
CA VAL A 27 -15.02 14.68 -11.79
C VAL A 27 -15.50 15.10 -13.18
N GLU A 28 -16.76 14.82 -13.52
CA GLU A 28 -17.33 15.15 -14.83
C GLU A 28 -17.40 16.67 -15.08
N ALA A 29 -17.70 17.46 -14.04
CA ALA A 29 -17.70 18.91 -14.13
C ALA A 29 -16.29 19.46 -14.40
N ALA A 30 -15.28 18.93 -13.70
CA ALA A 30 -13.89 19.35 -13.88
C ALA A 30 -13.35 18.99 -15.28
N THR A 31 -13.58 17.77 -15.75
CA THR A 31 -13.17 17.36 -17.10
C THR A 31 -13.94 18.11 -18.19
N SER A 32 -15.21 18.44 -17.97
CA SER A 32 -16.00 19.28 -18.88
C SER A 32 -15.46 20.71 -19.00
N ALA A 33 -15.05 21.33 -17.89
CA ALA A 33 -14.41 22.64 -17.91
C ALA A 33 -13.06 22.60 -18.66
N LEU A 34 -12.26 21.56 -18.40
CA LEU A 34 -10.98 21.36 -19.08
C LEU A 34 -11.12 21.09 -20.58
N ARG A 35 -12.14 20.34 -21.02
CA ARG A 35 -12.41 20.11 -22.46
C ARG A 35 -12.64 21.40 -23.24
N LYS A 36 -13.35 22.37 -22.64
CA LYS A 36 -13.55 23.70 -23.25
C LYS A 36 -12.21 24.42 -23.39
N TRP A 37 -11.38 24.38 -22.35
CA TRP A 37 -10.04 24.97 -22.37
C TRP A 37 -9.12 24.29 -23.40
N GLN A 38 -9.11 22.96 -23.44
CA GLN A 38 -8.33 22.14 -24.38
C GLN A 38 -8.67 22.48 -25.83
N SER A 39 -9.96 22.53 -26.16
CA SER A 39 -10.44 22.89 -27.50
C SER A 39 -9.99 24.31 -27.91
N ALA A 40 -10.08 25.28 -26.99
CA ALA A 40 -9.63 26.64 -27.23
C ALA A 40 -8.11 26.77 -27.43
N ASN A 41 -7.33 25.79 -26.94
CA ASN A 41 -5.87 25.74 -27.05
C ASN A 41 -5.38 24.69 -28.06
N GLY A 42 -6.26 24.19 -28.93
CA GLY A 42 -5.89 23.28 -30.04
C GLY A 42 -5.60 21.84 -29.65
N ILE A 43 -5.95 21.41 -28.43
CA ILE A 43 -5.82 20.03 -27.96
C ILE A 43 -7.12 19.29 -28.26
N ASN A 44 -7.15 18.60 -29.41
CA ASN A 44 -8.38 17.99 -29.94
C ASN A 44 -8.56 16.51 -29.56
N ASN A 45 -7.51 15.83 -29.10
CA ASN A 45 -7.56 14.43 -28.70
C ASN A 45 -6.90 14.20 -27.33
N PRO A 46 -7.44 14.80 -26.25
CA PRO A 46 -6.91 14.61 -24.91
C PRO A 46 -7.29 13.24 -24.35
N LYS A 47 -6.36 12.64 -23.61
CA LYS A 47 -6.58 11.49 -22.74
C LYS A 47 -6.48 11.97 -21.29
N PHE A 48 -7.58 11.96 -20.55
CA PHE A 48 -7.53 12.22 -19.10
C PHE A 48 -6.87 11.04 -18.39
N VAL A 49 -6.04 11.31 -17.38
CA VAL A 49 -5.28 10.28 -16.66
C VAL A 49 -5.74 10.18 -15.22
N ILE A 50 -5.85 11.31 -14.53
CA ILE A 50 -6.27 11.36 -13.13
C ILE A 50 -7.02 12.66 -12.86
N VAL A 51 -8.06 12.58 -12.03
CA VAL A 51 -8.70 13.72 -11.36
C VAL A 51 -8.67 13.38 -9.88
N MET A 52 -8.02 14.22 -9.08
CA MET A 52 -7.86 13.99 -7.64
C MET A 52 -8.07 15.29 -6.87
N LEU A 53 -8.43 15.17 -5.59
CA LEU A 53 -8.49 16.33 -4.70
C LEU A 53 -7.10 16.95 -4.60
N HIS A 54 -6.99 18.24 -4.87
CA HIS A 54 -5.84 19.01 -4.42
C HIS A 54 -6.08 19.35 -2.96
N GLU A 55 -5.58 18.50 -2.05
CA GLU A 55 -5.84 18.65 -0.61
C GLU A 55 -5.51 20.09 -0.17
N PRO A 56 -6.38 20.71 0.64
CA PRO A 56 -6.18 22.08 1.09
C PRO A 56 -4.90 22.22 1.93
N PRO A 57 -4.34 23.43 2.05
CA PRO A 57 -3.20 23.67 2.91
C PRO A 57 -3.47 23.17 4.34
N LYS A 58 -2.49 22.49 4.95
CA LYS A 58 -2.64 21.95 6.32
C LYS A 58 -3.02 23.04 7.31
N ALA A 59 -2.44 24.24 7.17
CA ALA A 59 -2.74 25.39 8.01
C ALA A 59 -4.23 25.77 8.01
N ASP A 60 -4.89 25.74 6.85
CA ASP A 60 -6.29 26.12 6.69
C ASP A 60 -7.21 25.08 7.32
N LEU A 61 -6.92 23.79 7.09
CA LEU A 61 -7.69 22.71 7.68
C LEU A 61 -7.57 22.69 9.20
N LEU A 62 -6.36 22.89 9.74
CA LEU A 62 -6.14 22.93 11.19
C LEU A 62 -6.84 24.12 11.85
N ALA A 63 -6.83 25.29 11.19
CA ALA A 63 -7.54 26.47 11.67
C ALA A 63 -9.07 26.24 11.70
N ALA A 64 -9.63 25.67 10.63
CA ALA A 64 -11.05 25.36 10.56
C ALA A 64 -11.49 24.25 11.56
N LEU A 65 -10.62 23.28 11.83
CA LEU A 65 -10.85 22.25 12.86
C LEU A 65 -10.76 22.80 14.29
N ASN A 66 -10.08 23.94 14.48
CA ASN A 66 -9.75 24.51 15.77
C ASN A 66 -9.08 23.50 16.72
N TRP A 67 -8.12 22.72 16.20
CA TRP A 67 -7.43 21.68 16.96
C TRP A 67 -6.41 22.27 17.94
N SER A 68 -6.35 21.70 19.15
CA SER A 68 -5.41 22.15 20.18
C SER A 68 -3.96 21.95 19.75
N GLY A 69 -3.09 22.92 20.04
CA GLY A 69 -1.67 22.84 19.67
C GLY A 69 -1.39 23.16 18.20
N THR A 70 -2.37 23.69 17.46
CA THR A 70 -2.16 24.31 16.15
C THR A 70 -1.34 25.59 16.32
N VAL A 71 -0.23 25.70 15.58
CA VAL A 71 0.64 26.89 15.58
C VAL A 71 0.66 27.60 14.22
N SER A 72 0.33 26.87 13.15
CA SER A 72 0.13 27.45 11.82
C SER A 72 -0.95 28.53 11.84
N LYS A 73 -0.71 29.61 11.10
CA LYS A 73 -1.64 30.72 10.94
C LYS A 73 -2.40 30.57 9.62
N SER A 74 -3.71 30.69 9.70
CA SER A 74 -4.60 30.84 8.56
C SER A 74 -5.68 31.87 8.90
N ASN A 75 -6.28 32.47 7.87
CA ASN A 75 -7.44 33.35 8.02
C ASN A 75 -8.77 32.58 7.90
N VAL A 76 -8.72 31.28 7.61
CA VAL A 76 -9.88 30.41 7.51
C VAL A 76 -10.43 30.13 8.91
N SER A 77 -11.74 30.27 9.09
CA SER A 77 -12.43 29.99 10.37
C SER A 77 -13.40 28.81 10.33
N SER A 78 -13.74 28.32 9.14
CA SER A 78 -14.70 27.24 8.93
C SER A 78 -14.40 26.45 7.66
N PHE A 79 -14.96 25.25 7.53
CA PHE A 79 -14.79 24.42 6.33
C PHE A 79 -15.36 25.06 5.06
N ASP A 80 -16.40 25.90 5.17
CA ASP A 80 -17.03 26.57 4.03
C ASP A 80 -16.14 27.63 3.38
N GLU A 81 -15.11 28.10 4.10
CA GLU A 81 -14.10 29.05 3.59
C GLU A 81 -12.94 28.36 2.87
N ILE A 82 -12.83 27.02 2.97
CA ILE A 82 -11.76 26.26 2.33
C ILE A 82 -12.11 26.00 0.86
N GLU A 83 -11.22 26.40 -0.03
CA GLU A 83 -11.40 26.19 -1.46
C GLU A 83 -11.35 24.70 -1.81
N ARG A 84 -12.25 24.27 -2.70
CA ARG A 84 -12.32 22.91 -3.22
C ARG A 84 -11.72 22.88 -4.62
N VAL A 85 -10.48 22.43 -4.70
CA VAL A 85 -9.70 22.43 -5.95
C VAL A 85 -9.34 21.00 -6.32
N PHE A 86 -9.40 20.67 -7.60
CA PHE A 86 -8.91 19.39 -8.12
C PHE A 86 -7.67 19.57 -8.96
N GLU A 87 -6.75 18.63 -8.80
CA GLU A 87 -5.61 18.44 -9.68
C GLU A 87 -5.98 17.41 -10.76
N VAL A 88 -5.76 17.77 -12.02
CA VAL A 88 -6.11 16.95 -13.18
C VAL A 88 -4.88 16.75 -14.06
N HIS A 89 -4.54 15.49 -14.37
CA HIS A 89 -3.52 15.19 -15.38
C HIS A 89 -4.16 14.71 -16.67
N PHE A 90 -3.65 15.17 -17.80
CA PHE A 90 -4.09 14.70 -19.12
C PHE A 90 -2.94 14.74 -20.13
N ILE A 91 -3.09 14.00 -21.23
CA ILE A 91 -2.09 13.86 -22.30
C ILE A 91 -2.72 14.28 -23.63
N ASP A 92 -2.00 15.08 -24.41
CA ASP A 92 -2.29 15.27 -25.83
C ASP A 92 -1.66 14.10 -26.61
N VAL A 93 -2.51 13.18 -27.07
CA VAL A 93 -2.08 11.93 -27.70
C VAL A 93 -1.31 12.18 -29.01
N LEU A 94 -1.57 13.30 -29.71
CA LEU A 94 -0.98 13.57 -31.02
C LEU A 94 0.52 13.89 -30.96
N ASN A 95 0.95 14.55 -29.89
CA ASN A 95 2.34 14.99 -29.72
C ASN A 95 3.01 14.42 -28.45
N GLY A 96 2.27 13.69 -27.62
CA GLY A 96 2.77 13.06 -26.39
C GLY A 96 2.98 14.02 -25.23
N ASN A 97 2.55 15.29 -25.34
CA ASN A 97 2.70 16.26 -24.25
C ASN A 97 1.72 15.93 -23.11
N ALA A 98 2.24 15.91 -21.89
CA ALA A 98 1.44 15.78 -20.68
C ALA A 98 1.21 17.15 -20.01
N TYR A 99 0.11 17.27 -19.27
CA TYR A 99 -0.33 18.50 -18.63
C TYR A 99 -0.83 18.23 -17.21
N GLU A 100 -0.60 19.20 -16.32
CA GLU A 100 -1.18 19.30 -14.99
C GLU A 100 -2.11 20.52 -14.96
N ALA A 101 -3.33 20.37 -14.46
CA ALA A 101 -4.29 21.45 -14.36
C ALA A 101 -4.93 21.51 -12.98
N TYR A 102 -5.30 22.72 -12.58
CA TYR A 102 -6.02 22.98 -11.34
C TYR A 102 -7.40 23.52 -11.67
N VAL A 103 -8.44 22.85 -11.18
CA VAL A 103 -9.84 23.19 -11.43
C VAL A 103 -10.54 23.52 -10.12
N ASP A 104 -11.11 24.72 -10.07
CA ASP A 104 -11.88 25.23 -8.94
C ASP A 104 -13.32 24.74 -8.98
N MET A 105 -13.79 24.20 -7.86
CA MET A 105 -15.15 23.74 -7.64
C MET A 105 -15.94 24.62 -6.66
N SER A 106 -15.32 25.64 -6.06
CA SER A 106 -15.92 26.51 -5.04
C SER A 106 -16.94 27.52 -5.58
N SER A 107 -17.21 27.55 -6.88
CA SER A 107 -18.20 28.47 -7.45
C SER A 107 -19.62 28.18 -6.90
N ALA A 108 -20.35 29.24 -6.54
CA ALA A 108 -21.73 29.15 -5.99
C ALA A 108 -22.78 28.52 -6.93
N SER A 109 -22.42 28.23 -8.18
CA SER A 109 -23.24 27.41 -9.08
C SER A 109 -22.64 26.02 -9.16
N ALA A 110 -23.43 24.99 -8.79
CA ALA A 110 -23.11 23.56 -8.88
C ALA A 110 -22.83 23.05 -10.32
N SER A 111 -22.66 23.96 -11.30
CA SER A 111 -22.40 23.69 -12.72
C SER A 111 -21.25 24.48 -13.33
N ALA A 112 -20.50 25.27 -12.55
CA ALA A 112 -19.42 26.13 -13.07
C ALA A 112 -18.05 25.83 -12.44
N ALA A 113 -17.54 24.62 -12.70
CA ALA A 113 -16.12 24.33 -12.51
C ALA A 113 -15.27 25.29 -13.36
N THR A 114 -14.23 25.88 -12.78
CA THR A 114 -13.40 26.90 -13.44
C THR A 114 -11.95 26.46 -13.50
N VAL A 115 -11.36 26.44 -14.70
CA VAL A 115 -9.93 26.14 -14.87
C VAL A 115 -9.10 27.32 -14.35
N ARG A 116 -8.34 27.11 -13.26
CA ARG A 116 -7.46 28.12 -12.67
C ARG A 116 -6.14 28.22 -13.41
N GLU A 117 -5.53 27.07 -13.65
CA GLU A 117 -4.19 26.98 -14.21
C GLU A 117 -4.04 25.68 -15.00
N VAL A 118 -3.29 25.73 -16.10
CA VAL A 118 -2.85 24.54 -16.84
C VAL A 118 -1.36 24.69 -17.14
N LYS A 119 -0.57 23.73 -16.67
CA LYS A 119 0.87 23.63 -16.86
C LYS A 119 1.17 22.52 -17.85
N LYS A 120 1.88 22.83 -18.92
CA LYS A 120 2.52 21.81 -19.74
C LYS A 120 3.71 21.23 -18.98
N LEU A 121 3.75 19.91 -18.83
CA LEU A 121 4.87 19.24 -18.16
C LEU A 121 6.13 19.24 -19.04
N PRO A 122 7.34 19.20 -18.45
CA PRO A 122 8.58 19.09 -19.20
C PRO A 122 8.60 17.87 -20.13
N GLU A 123 9.38 17.95 -21.21
CA GLU A 123 9.48 16.86 -22.19
C GLU A 123 9.92 15.53 -21.53
N GLY A 124 9.10 14.50 -21.75
CA GLY A 124 9.31 13.16 -21.24
C GLY A 124 8.96 12.94 -19.77
N VAL A 125 8.31 13.91 -19.13
CA VAL A 125 7.60 13.66 -17.88
C VAL A 125 6.26 13.00 -18.22
N GLN A 126 6.02 11.82 -17.66
CA GLN A 126 4.84 11.00 -17.94
C GLN A 126 4.01 10.81 -16.66
N PRO A 127 2.70 11.08 -16.67
CA PRO A 127 1.82 10.73 -15.56
C PRO A 127 1.57 9.21 -15.51
N ALA A 128 1.02 8.72 -14.40
CA ALA A 128 0.73 7.30 -14.17
C ALA A 128 0.03 6.63 -15.35
N LEU A 129 0.31 5.36 -15.57
CA LEU A 129 -0.37 4.49 -16.52
C LEU A 129 -1.74 4.09 -15.97
N THR A 130 -2.77 4.12 -16.81
CA THR A 130 -4.14 3.76 -16.38
C THR A 130 -4.46 2.31 -16.74
N PRO A 131 -5.44 1.67 -16.06
CA PRO A 131 -5.92 0.35 -16.43
C PRO A 131 -6.36 0.22 -17.90
N GLU A 132 -6.91 1.29 -18.49
CA GLU A 132 -7.32 1.34 -19.89
C GLU A 132 -6.11 1.21 -20.85
N GLU A 133 -4.97 1.80 -20.51
CA GLU A 133 -3.74 1.66 -21.31
C GLU A 133 -3.17 0.25 -21.21
N LEU A 134 -3.11 -0.32 -20.00
CA LEU A 134 -2.60 -1.68 -19.77
C LEU A 134 -3.41 -2.71 -20.57
N CYS A 135 -4.74 -2.60 -20.57
CA CYS A 135 -5.61 -3.49 -21.35
C CYS A 135 -5.48 -3.29 -22.87
N SER A 136 -5.23 -2.06 -23.32
CA SER A 136 -5.11 -1.76 -24.75
C SER A 136 -3.85 -2.36 -25.36
N ALA A 137 -2.74 -2.41 -24.61
CA ALA A 137 -1.48 -3.00 -25.06
C ALA A 137 -1.60 -4.49 -25.38
N GLU A 138 -2.42 -5.24 -24.63
CA GLU A 138 -2.71 -6.65 -24.93
C GLU A 138 -3.33 -6.81 -26.32
N GLN A 139 -4.34 -6.01 -26.65
CA GLN A 139 -5.00 -6.09 -27.95
C GLN A 139 -4.04 -5.73 -29.09
N MET A 140 -3.20 -4.70 -28.91
CA MET A 140 -2.21 -4.28 -29.91
C MET A 140 -1.22 -5.41 -30.24
N ILE A 141 -0.80 -6.19 -29.24
CA ILE A 141 0.18 -7.26 -29.39
C ILE A 141 -0.40 -8.48 -30.10
N ARG A 142 -1.65 -8.85 -29.79
CA ARG A 142 -2.33 -10.01 -30.41
C ARG A 142 -2.45 -9.87 -31.92
N ASP A 143 -2.63 -8.64 -32.39
CA ASP A 143 -2.91 -8.33 -33.79
C ASP A 143 -1.65 -7.96 -34.60
N ASP A 144 -0.50 -7.73 -33.96
CA ASP A 144 0.73 -7.34 -34.68
C ASP A 144 1.32 -8.55 -35.46
N PRO A 145 1.50 -8.43 -36.79
CA PRO A 145 1.96 -9.55 -37.63
C PRO A 145 3.36 -10.05 -37.28
N ARG A 146 4.22 -9.21 -36.69
CA ARG A 146 5.57 -9.60 -36.25
C ARG A 146 5.49 -10.50 -35.02
N VAL A 147 4.64 -10.16 -34.06
CA VAL A 147 4.36 -11.00 -32.88
C VAL A 147 3.71 -12.32 -33.31
N VAL A 148 2.70 -12.27 -34.19
CA VAL A 148 2.04 -13.48 -34.71
C VAL A 148 3.03 -14.43 -35.37
N LYS A 149 3.98 -13.91 -36.17
CA LYS A 149 5.06 -14.71 -36.77
C LYS A 149 5.92 -15.43 -35.71
N LEU A 150 6.25 -14.75 -34.61
CA LEU A 150 7.02 -15.34 -33.51
C LEU A 150 6.25 -16.41 -32.74
N LEU A 151 4.94 -16.23 -32.58
CA LEU A 151 4.07 -17.22 -31.92
C LEU A 151 3.93 -18.49 -32.75
N GLN A 152 3.85 -18.37 -34.08
CA GLN A 152 3.80 -19.51 -34.99
C GLN A 152 5.05 -20.41 -34.89
N GLN A 153 6.23 -19.84 -34.62
CA GLN A 153 7.48 -20.59 -34.47
C GLN A 153 7.45 -21.58 -33.29
N ILE A 154 6.61 -21.31 -32.29
CA ILE A 154 6.44 -22.13 -31.08
C ILE A 154 5.04 -22.75 -31.00
N ASN A 155 4.31 -22.79 -32.12
CA ASN A 155 2.96 -23.36 -32.25
C ASN A 155 1.91 -22.77 -31.29
N VAL A 156 2.03 -21.48 -30.94
CA VAL A 156 1.07 -20.78 -30.09
C VAL A 156 0.04 -20.03 -30.94
N ASN A 157 -1.24 -20.17 -30.60
CA ASN A 157 -2.32 -19.42 -31.23
C ASN A 157 -2.39 -18.00 -30.63
N PRO A 158 -2.28 -16.92 -31.43
CA PRO A 158 -2.39 -15.54 -30.94
C PRO A 158 -3.65 -15.23 -30.14
N LYS A 159 -4.77 -15.92 -30.41
CA LYS A 159 -6.03 -15.74 -29.66
C LYS A 159 -5.94 -16.17 -28.20
N HIS A 160 -4.97 -17.00 -27.86
CA HIS A 160 -4.72 -17.47 -26.50
C HIS A 160 -3.61 -16.67 -25.81
N VAL A 161 -2.99 -15.70 -26.48
CA VAL A 161 -1.93 -14.89 -25.88
C VAL A 161 -2.55 -13.77 -25.09
N TYR A 162 -2.02 -13.51 -23.90
CA TYR A 162 -2.42 -12.43 -23.01
C TYR A 162 -1.16 -11.68 -22.60
N ALA A 163 -1.32 -10.41 -22.22
CA ALA A 163 -0.20 -9.55 -21.90
C ALA A 163 -0.45 -8.73 -20.65
N ASP A 164 0.47 -8.83 -19.70
CA ASP A 164 0.58 -7.84 -18.65
C ASP A 164 1.42 -6.67 -19.16
N GLY A 165 0.75 -5.55 -19.45
CA GLY A 165 1.42 -4.29 -19.79
C GLY A 165 2.07 -3.70 -18.54
N TRP A 166 3.38 -3.51 -18.55
CA TRP A 166 4.15 -2.93 -17.45
C TRP A 166 4.81 -1.64 -17.92
N SER A 167 4.98 -0.69 -17.01
CA SER A 167 5.90 0.44 -17.22
C SER A 167 7.25 -0.09 -17.70
N ILE A 168 7.82 0.55 -18.72
CA ILE A 168 9.16 0.19 -19.22
C ILE A 168 10.25 0.43 -18.16
N GLY A 169 9.94 1.24 -17.13
CA GLY A 169 10.90 1.77 -16.20
C GLY A 169 11.81 2.79 -16.88
N TRP A 170 12.85 2.35 -17.57
CA TRP A 170 13.67 3.18 -18.45
C TRP A 170 14.38 2.34 -19.51
N ASP A 171 14.42 2.83 -20.75
CA ASP A 171 15.13 2.21 -21.85
C ASP A 171 15.69 3.27 -22.81
N THR A 172 17.00 3.24 -23.03
CA THR A 172 17.71 4.27 -23.82
C THR A 172 17.36 4.25 -25.31
N ARG A 173 16.78 3.17 -25.83
CA ARG A 173 16.49 3.02 -27.26
C ARG A 173 15.40 3.97 -27.76
N PHE A 174 14.49 4.40 -26.88
CA PHE A 174 13.24 5.04 -27.30
C PHE A 174 13.14 6.53 -26.93
N GLY A 175 14.22 7.10 -26.40
CA GLY A 175 14.24 8.51 -25.98
C GLY A 175 13.26 8.80 -24.84
N ARG A 176 12.79 10.05 -24.77
CA ARG A 176 11.99 10.55 -23.63
C ARG A 176 10.53 10.85 -23.97
N SER A 177 10.21 11.16 -25.23
CA SER A 177 8.90 11.69 -25.64
C SER A 177 7.81 10.62 -25.83
N ARG A 178 8.19 9.34 -25.89
CA ARG A 178 7.29 8.20 -26.05
C ARG A 178 6.68 7.79 -24.71
N ARG A 179 5.46 7.24 -24.71
CA ARG A 179 4.79 6.68 -23.52
C ARG A 179 4.77 5.16 -23.63
N ILE A 180 5.65 4.48 -22.92
CA ILE A 180 6.08 3.12 -23.29
C ILE A 180 5.69 2.08 -22.25
N GLN A 181 5.19 0.95 -22.72
CA GLN A 181 5.03 -0.28 -21.94
C GLN A 181 5.92 -1.41 -22.48
N GLN A 182 6.41 -2.25 -21.57
CA GLN A 182 6.89 -3.59 -21.88
C GLN A 182 5.80 -4.60 -21.54
N CYS A 183 5.60 -5.60 -22.37
CA CYS A 183 4.50 -6.53 -22.21
C CYS A 183 5.02 -7.93 -21.91
N LEU A 184 4.66 -8.46 -20.74
CA LEU A 184 5.01 -9.80 -20.32
C LEU A 184 3.92 -10.73 -20.85
N LEU A 185 4.30 -11.70 -21.69
CA LEU A 185 3.34 -12.51 -22.41
C LEU A 185 3.15 -13.89 -21.80
N PHE A 186 1.90 -14.35 -21.87
CA PHE A 186 1.46 -15.64 -21.36
C PHE A 186 0.45 -16.27 -22.32
N VAL A 187 0.28 -17.59 -22.21
CA VAL A 187 -0.75 -18.34 -22.93
C VAL A 187 -1.86 -18.74 -21.98
N ARG A 188 -3.11 -18.50 -22.38
CA ARG A 188 -4.31 -18.89 -21.65
C ARG A 188 -5.19 -19.78 -22.52
N GLU A 189 -5.27 -21.07 -22.16
CA GLU A 189 -5.98 -22.07 -22.97
C GLU A 189 -7.51 -21.85 -23.01
N HIS A 190 -8.09 -21.34 -21.93
CA HIS A 190 -9.49 -20.96 -21.84
C HIS A 190 -9.69 -19.78 -20.89
N LYS A 191 -10.87 -19.15 -20.93
CA LYS A 191 -11.17 -17.90 -20.21
C LYS A 191 -10.99 -17.90 -18.69
N ASP A 192 -10.88 -19.08 -18.07
CA ASP A 192 -10.76 -19.25 -16.61
C ASP A 192 -9.41 -19.91 -16.22
N ALA A 193 -8.56 -20.26 -17.20
CA ALA A 193 -7.28 -20.90 -16.94
C ALA A 193 -6.32 -19.96 -16.19
N ASN A 194 -5.41 -20.54 -15.41
CA ASN A 194 -4.31 -19.83 -14.79
C ASN A 194 -3.37 -19.27 -15.87
N LEU A 195 -3.49 -17.96 -16.10
CA LEU A 195 -2.70 -17.21 -17.06
C LEU A 195 -1.20 -17.41 -16.88
N TYR A 196 -0.71 -17.37 -15.64
CA TYR A 196 0.71 -17.32 -15.34
C TYR A 196 1.41 -18.68 -15.44
N ALA A 197 0.65 -19.77 -15.64
CA ALA A 197 1.19 -21.11 -15.77
C ALA A 197 1.87 -21.38 -17.13
N SER A 198 1.75 -20.48 -18.11
CA SER A 198 2.33 -20.67 -19.46
C SER A 198 3.02 -19.39 -19.96
N PRO A 199 4.13 -18.94 -19.32
CA PRO A 199 4.88 -17.76 -19.78
C PRO A 199 5.56 -17.98 -21.14
N LEU A 200 5.78 -16.90 -21.88
CA LEU A 200 6.51 -16.90 -23.16
C LEU A 200 7.92 -16.32 -23.06
N ASP A 201 8.78 -16.61 -24.04
CA ASP A 201 10.21 -16.29 -24.05
C ASP A 201 10.58 -14.90 -24.61
N PHE A 202 9.64 -13.99 -24.82
CA PHE A 202 9.90 -12.66 -25.42
C PHE A 202 8.94 -11.58 -24.95
N PHE A 203 9.41 -10.33 -24.90
CA PHE A 203 8.69 -9.15 -24.41
C PHE A 203 8.52 -8.09 -25.53
N PRO A 204 7.31 -7.90 -26.07
CA PRO A 204 7.00 -6.77 -26.94
C PRO A 204 7.06 -5.44 -26.19
N ILE A 205 7.52 -4.39 -26.87
CA ILE A 205 7.57 -3.01 -26.35
C ILE A 205 6.66 -2.13 -27.20
N VAL A 206 5.71 -1.41 -26.59
CA VAL A 206 4.68 -0.64 -27.30
C VAL A 206 4.63 0.83 -26.85
N ASP A 207 4.27 1.73 -27.78
CA ASP A 207 3.91 3.11 -27.46
C ASP A 207 2.38 3.21 -27.23
N ASN A 208 1.97 3.56 -26.00
CA ASN A 208 0.58 3.65 -25.57
C ASN A 208 -0.23 4.76 -26.26
N ASN A 209 0.44 5.74 -26.87
CA ASN A 209 -0.24 6.82 -27.56
C ASN A 209 -0.50 6.47 -29.02
N THR A 210 0.47 5.86 -29.70
CA THR A 210 0.36 5.53 -31.13
C THR A 210 -0.14 4.12 -31.40
N GLY A 211 -0.01 3.21 -30.43
CA GLY A 211 -0.23 1.77 -30.59
C GLY A 211 0.87 1.06 -31.39
N GLU A 212 2.00 1.73 -31.63
CA GLU A 212 3.12 1.18 -32.39
C GLU A 212 3.91 0.16 -31.56
N LEU A 213 4.17 -1.02 -32.13
CA LEU A 213 5.17 -1.95 -31.60
C LEU A 213 6.59 -1.45 -31.97
N LEU A 214 7.34 -1.06 -30.94
CA LEU A 214 8.64 -0.40 -31.00
C LEU A 214 9.82 -1.38 -31.05
N ALA A 215 9.75 -2.51 -30.35
CA ALA A 215 10.77 -3.56 -30.33
C ALA A 215 10.21 -4.87 -29.77
N ILE A 216 10.96 -5.95 -29.92
CA ILE A 216 10.74 -7.22 -29.23
C ILE A 216 12.05 -7.66 -28.58
N ASP A 217 12.05 -7.79 -27.25
CA ASP A 217 13.19 -8.25 -26.47
C ASP A 217 13.10 -9.75 -26.17
N PHE A 218 14.23 -10.43 -26.23
CA PHE A 218 14.36 -11.86 -25.91
C PHE A 218 15.31 -11.99 -24.72
N PRO A 219 14.82 -12.35 -23.52
CA PRO A 219 15.66 -12.44 -22.33
C PRO A 219 16.76 -13.49 -22.46
N ASP A 220 18.01 -13.15 -22.10
CA ASP A 220 19.13 -14.09 -22.18
C ASP A 220 19.01 -15.27 -21.21
N HIS A 221 19.49 -16.44 -21.62
CA HIS A 221 19.41 -17.67 -20.83
C HIS A 221 20.79 -18.15 -20.34
N ARG A 222 20.79 -19.05 -19.35
CA ARG A 222 22.01 -19.73 -18.85
C ARG A 222 22.05 -21.18 -19.32
N THR A 223 23.20 -21.61 -19.83
CA THR A 223 23.37 -23.00 -20.29
C THR A 223 23.91 -23.94 -19.20
N LYS A 224 24.36 -23.41 -18.06
CA LYS A 224 24.81 -24.18 -16.89
C LYS A 224 24.84 -23.35 -15.62
N ALA A 225 24.80 -24.00 -14.45
CA ALA A 225 24.76 -23.33 -13.16
C ALA A 225 26.05 -22.52 -12.95
N GLY A 226 25.91 -21.23 -12.59
CA GLY A 226 27.04 -20.30 -12.51
C GLY A 226 27.69 -19.96 -13.87
N GLY A 227 27.11 -20.40 -14.99
CA GLY A 227 27.56 -20.08 -16.34
C GLY A 227 27.23 -18.65 -16.75
N ALA A 228 27.96 -18.14 -17.76
CA ALA A 228 27.65 -16.86 -18.40
C ALA A 228 26.28 -16.91 -19.10
N LEU A 229 25.66 -15.73 -19.25
CA LEU A 229 24.49 -15.56 -20.11
C LEU A 229 24.83 -15.90 -21.56
N THR A 230 23.84 -16.30 -22.36
CA THR A 230 24.01 -16.58 -23.80
C THR A 230 24.65 -15.43 -24.57
N SER A 231 24.32 -14.17 -24.22
CA SER A 231 24.96 -12.98 -24.78
C SER A 231 26.34 -12.64 -24.18
N GLY A 232 26.72 -13.27 -23.07
CA GLY A 232 27.92 -12.95 -22.30
C GLY A 232 27.85 -11.62 -21.53
N THR A 233 26.71 -10.93 -21.51
CA THR A 233 26.55 -9.62 -20.88
C THR A 233 25.17 -9.43 -20.25
N THR A 234 25.06 -8.56 -19.25
CA THR A 234 23.78 -8.10 -18.70
C THR A 234 23.35 -6.75 -19.29
N ALA A 235 24.15 -6.20 -20.21
CA ALA A 235 23.86 -4.92 -20.83
C ALA A 235 22.58 -4.98 -21.68
N PRO A 236 21.75 -3.93 -21.66
CA PRO A 236 20.57 -3.89 -22.52
C PRO A 236 20.95 -3.81 -24.00
N PRO A 237 20.05 -4.27 -24.90
CA PRO A 237 20.23 -4.06 -26.33
C PRO A 237 20.27 -2.57 -26.66
N THR A 238 21.17 -2.18 -27.58
CA THR A 238 21.27 -0.79 -28.07
C THR A 238 20.54 -0.59 -29.40
N GLN A 239 20.21 -1.67 -30.10
CA GLN A 239 19.52 -1.65 -31.38
C GLN A 239 18.06 -2.07 -31.21
N ILE A 240 17.20 -1.52 -32.08
CA ILE A 240 15.82 -1.97 -32.23
C ILE A 240 15.84 -3.28 -33.02
N SER A 241 15.18 -4.31 -32.49
CA SER A 241 14.98 -5.60 -33.15
C SER A 241 13.55 -6.05 -32.98
N PHE A 242 13.07 -6.85 -33.94
CA PHE A 242 11.79 -7.56 -33.90
C PHE A 242 11.97 -9.08 -34.08
N GLU A 243 13.21 -9.55 -34.17
CA GLU A 243 13.56 -10.94 -34.43
C GLU A 243 14.42 -11.50 -33.29
N ALA A 244 14.30 -12.81 -33.07
CA ALA A 244 15.12 -13.52 -32.10
C ALA A 244 16.61 -13.40 -32.47
N PRO A 245 17.52 -13.27 -31.48
CA PRO A 245 18.95 -13.27 -31.73
C PRO A 245 19.40 -14.48 -32.58
N PRO A 246 20.33 -14.32 -33.53
CA PRO A 246 20.82 -15.43 -34.34
C PRO A 246 21.35 -16.59 -33.49
N GLY A 247 20.90 -17.81 -33.78
CA GLY A 247 21.31 -19.01 -33.05
C GLY A 247 20.60 -19.24 -31.72
N ARG A 248 19.67 -18.37 -31.32
CA ARG A 248 18.77 -18.62 -30.19
C ARG A 248 17.60 -19.50 -30.65
N GLU A 249 17.52 -20.71 -30.11
CA GLU A 249 16.31 -21.55 -30.27
C GLU A 249 15.15 -20.97 -29.46
N ARG A 250 13.94 -21.09 -30.00
CA ARG A 250 12.72 -20.60 -29.35
C ARG A 250 12.19 -21.64 -28.39
N ILE A 251 11.80 -21.21 -27.20
CA ILE A 251 11.30 -22.11 -26.15
C ILE A 251 9.78 -22.07 -26.18
N ALA A 252 9.14 -23.23 -26.33
CA ALA A 252 7.69 -23.35 -26.23
C ALA A 252 7.24 -23.22 -24.77
N PRO A 253 6.07 -22.60 -24.50
CA PRO A 253 5.55 -22.51 -23.14
C PRO A 253 5.26 -23.91 -22.57
N PRO A 254 5.34 -24.07 -21.24
CA PRO A 254 4.93 -25.30 -20.58
C PRO A 254 3.45 -25.59 -20.82
N THR A 255 3.12 -26.88 -20.93
CA THR A 255 1.76 -27.40 -21.16
C THR A 255 1.17 -28.07 -19.93
N GLN A 256 1.97 -28.24 -18.87
CA GLN A 256 1.46 -28.75 -17.60
C GLN A 256 0.50 -27.73 -16.99
N LYS A 257 -0.67 -28.21 -16.58
CA LYS A 257 -1.70 -27.37 -15.98
C LYS A 257 -1.40 -27.09 -14.51
N HIS A 258 -1.60 -25.84 -14.12
CA HIS A 258 -1.42 -25.36 -12.75
C HIS A 258 -2.62 -24.49 -12.34
N GLU A 259 -3.81 -25.06 -12.43
CA GLU A 259 -5.07 -24.39 -12.12
C GLU A 259 -5.28 -24.27 -10.60
N TYR A 260 -5.78 -23.12 -10.14
CA TYR A 260 -6.10 -22.87 -8.74
C TYR A 260 -7.60 -22.84 -8.44
N LEU A 261 -8.44 -22.67 -9.46
CA LEU A 261 -9.89 -22.72 -9.30
C LEU A 261 -10.33 -24.17 -9.04
N PRO A 262 -11.12 -24.46 -7.98
CA PRO A 262 -11.46 -25.82 -7.57
C PRO A 262 -12.03 -26.72 -8.67
N GLU A 263 -12.80 -26.16 -9.60
CA GLU A 263 -13.42 -26.87 -10.71
C GLU A 263 -12.43 -27.28 -11.82
N PHE A 264 -11.24 -26.68 -11.87
CA PHE A 264 -10.20 -26.95 -12.87
C PHE A 264 -8.91 -27.53 -12.26
N ALA A 265 -8.69 -27.33 -10.97
CA ALA A 265 -7.52 -27.81 -10.24
C ALA A 265 -7.49 -29.34 -10.17
N THR A 266 -6.33 -29.91 -10.51
CA THR A 266 -6.08 -31.35 -10.50
C THR A 266 -4.85 -31.69 -9.67
N THR A 267 -4.77 -32.94 -9.24
CA THR A 267 -3.60 -33.49 -8.57
C THR A 267 -2.42 -33.63 -9.53
N LEU A 268 -1.21 -33.36 -9.03
CA LEU A 268 -0.01 -33.23 -9.85
C LEU A 268 0.44 -34.58 -10.47
N PRO A 269 1.25 -34.55 -11.56
CA PRO A 269 1.72 -35.77 -12.24
C PRO A 269 2.47 -36.77 -11.36
N HIS A 270 3.11 -36.31 -10.29
CA HIS A 270 3.84 -37.15 -9.34
C HIS A 270 2.97 -37.67 -8.18
N SER A 271 1.68 -37.31 -8.14
CA SER A 271 0.76 -37.78 -7.11
C SER A 271 0.37 -39.25 -7.33
N LYS A 272 -0.30 -39.87 -6.34
CA LYS A 272 -0.81 -41.25 -6.47
C LYS A 272 -1.98 -41.38 -7.45
N THR A 273 -2.65 -40.28 -7.78
CA THR A 273 -3.83 -40.25 -8.66
C THR A 273 -3.70 -39.11 -9.67
N PRO A 274 -2.67 -39.10 -10.54
CA PRO A 274 -2.39 -37.97 -11.44
C PRO A 274 -3.61 -37.49 -12.22
N ASP A 275 -3.72 -36.17 -12.39
CA ASP A 275 -4.77 -35.49 -13.15
C ASP A 275 -6.20 -35.72 -12.63
N ALA A 276 -6.36 -36.31 -11.43
CA ALA A 276 -7.66 -36.38 -10.76
C ALA A 276 -8.04 -34.99 -10.21
N PRO A 277 -9.32 -34.57 -10.29
CA PRO A 277 -9.79 -33.33 -9.67
C PRO A 277 -9.43 -33.25 -8.19
N ILE A 278 -9.11 -32.05 -7.70
CA ILE A 278 -8.85 -31.88 -6.26
C ILE A 278 -10.14 -32.10 -5.45
N GLU A 279 -10.04 -32.77 -4.31
CA GLU A 279 -11.15 -32.88 -3.36
C GLU A 279 -11.08 -31.76 -2.33
N LEU A 280 -12.11 -30.90 -2.29
CA LEU A 280 -12.23 -29.89 -1.25
C LEU A 280 -12.42 -30.53 0.13
N ARG A 281 -11.77 -29.94 1.14
CA ARG A 281 -11.89 -30.36 2.54
C ARG A 281 -13.34 -30.22 3.02
N LYS A 282 -13.86 -31.24 3.70
CA LYS A 282 -15.27 -31.30 4.19
C LYS A 282 -15.36 -31.19 5.72
N ASP A 283 -14.24 -31.01 6.40
CA ASP A 283 -14.11 -31.03 7.84
C ASP A 283 -14.08 -29.64 8.49
N LEU A 284 -13.86 -28.57 7.71
CA LEU A 284 -13.93 -27.19 8.21
C LEU A 284 -15.38 -26.81 8.57
N LYS A 285 -15.61 -26.46 9.84
CA LYS A 285 -16.94 -26.08 10.34
C LYS A 285 -17.15 -24.56 10.21
N PRO A 286 -18.38 -24.10 9.94
CA PRO A 286 -18.66 -22.66 9.87
C PRO A 286 -18.28 -21.91 11.15
N LEU A 287 -17.69 -20.73 10.99
CA LEU A 287 -17.44 -19.76 12.05
C LEU A 287 -18.11 -18.44 11.65
N SER A 288 -19.14 -18.04 12.39
CA SER A 288 -19.91 -16.83 12.11
C SER A 288 -19.60 -15.74 13.14
N VAL A 289 -19.31 -14.53 12.65
CA VAL A 289 -19.12 -13.32 13.47
C VAL A 289 -20.40 -12.49 13.38
N VAL A 290 -21.04 -12.22 14.52
CA VAL A 290 -22.33 -11.53 14.57
C VAL A 290 -22.33 -10.41 15.61
N GLN A 291 -22.86 -9.24 15.24
CA GLN A 291 -23.08 -8.11 16.14
C GLN A 291 -24.59 -7.86 16.30
N PRO A 292 -25.26 -8.51 17.27
CA PRO A 292 -26.72 -8.52 17.36
C PRO A 292 -27.33 -7.14 17.65
N GLU A 293 -26.54 -6.21 18.19
CA GLU A 293 -26.96 -4.85 18.55
C GLU A 293 -26.39 -3.80 17.58
N GLY A 294 -25.81 -4.24 16.46
CA GLY A 294 -25.12 -3.37 15.50
C GLY A 294 -23.66 -3.09 15.86
N VAL A 295 -23.05 -2.20 15.08
CA VAL A 295 -21.65 -1.80 15.23
C VAL A 295 -21.46 -0.73 16.31
N SER A 296 -20.26 -0.66 16.88
CA SER A 296 -19.89 0.33 17.90
C SER A 296 -19.20 1.58 17.33
N PHE A 297 -18.99 1.63 16.01
CA PHE A 297 -18.52 2.83 15.32
C PHE A 297 -19.70 3.61 14.73
N LYS A 298 -19.48 4.90 14.52
CA LYS A 298 -20.41 5.79 13.82
C LYS A 298 -19.66 6.48 12.71
N ARG A 299 -20.23 6.49 11.51
CA ARG A 299 -19.72 7.25 10.38
C ARG A 299 -20.66 8.39 10.01
N THR A 300 -20.14 9.59 9.80
CA THR A 300 -20.87 10.76 9.28
C THR A 300 -20.09 11.33 8.12
N GLY A 301 -20.60 11.19 6.89
CA GLY A 301 -19.79 11.41 5.69
C GLY A 301 -18.58 10.47 5.71
N ASN A 302 -17.37 11.01 5.61
CA ASN A 302 -16.14 10.23 5.71
C ASN A 302 -15.47 10.31 7.08
N VAL A 303 -16.11 10.95 8.07
CA VAL A 303 -15.62 11.01 9.45
C VAL A 303 -16.11 9.80 10.23
N LEU A 304 -15.19 9.09 10.87
CA LEU A 304 -15.42 7.88 11.65
C LEU A 304 -15.13 8.16 13.12
N GLU A 305 -16.04 7.74 13.99
CA GLU A 305 -15.92 7.82 15.46
C GLU A 305 -16.05 6.42 16.05
N TRP A 306 -15.08 5.95 16.82
CA TRP A 306 -15.09 4.60 17.41
C TRP A 306 -14.21 4.51 18.64
N GLN A 307 -14.76 4.07 19.77
CA GLN A 307 -13.98 3.78 21.00
C GLN A 307 -12.93 4.88 21.32
N ARG A 308 -13.38 6.15 21.33
CA ARG A 308 -12.59 7.38 21.53
C ARG A 308 -11.75 7.86 20.34
N TRP A 309 -11.57 7.05 19.32
CA TRP A 309 -10.97 7.50 18.07
C TRP A 309 -11.93 8.40 17.29
N LYS A 310 -11.36 9.39 16.62
CA LYS A 310 -12.01 10.19 15.60
C LYS A 310 -11.02 10.42 14.46
N LEU A 311 -11.45 10.20 13.22
CA LEU A 311 -10.61 10.36 12.03
C LEU A 311 -11.45 10.56 10.77
N HIS A 312 -10.84 11.10 9.72
CA HIS A 312 -11.37 11.11 8.36
C HIS A 312 -10.77 9.96 7.53
N VAL A 313 -11.61 9.27 6.76
CA VAL A 313 -11.21 8.20 5.83
C VAL A 313 -11.36 8.71 4.39
N GLY A 314 -10.23 8.97 3.74
CA GLY A 314 -10.16 9.38 2.33
C GLY A 314 -9.91 8.20 1.39
N PHE A 315 -10.28 8.40 0.12
CA PHE A 315 -9.88 7.55 -1.01
C PHE A 315 -9.12 8.40 -2.02
N HIS A 316 -7.92 7.96 -2.40
CA HIS A 316 -7.07 8.64 -3.35
C HIS A 316 -6.76 7.71 -4.54
N PRO A 317 -6.93 8.15 -5.80
CA PRO A 317 -6.69 7.29 -6.97
C PRO A 317 -5.26 6.73 -7.04
N ARG A 318 -4.27 7.48 -6.53
CA ARG A 318 -2.87 7.04 -6.39
C ARG A 318 -2.60 6.18 -5.14
N GLU A 319 -2.83 6.69 -3.94
CA GLU A 319 -2.41 6.05 -2.67
C GLU A 319 -3.40 5.00 -2.15
N GLY A 320 -4.64 4.98 -2.63
CA GLY A 320 -5.72 4.19 -2.04
C GLY A 320 -6.28 4.85 -0.78
N ILE A 321 -6.27 4.15 0.35
CA ILE A 321 -6.75 4.69 1.63
C ILE A 321 -5.80 5.77 2.14
N VAL A 322 -6.37 6.91 2.53
CA VAL A 322 -5.66 7.99 3.27
C VAL A 322 -6.42 8.26 4.56
N LEU A 323 -5.77 8.06 5.71
CA LEU A 323 -6.36 8.41 7.01
C LEU A 323 -5.88 9.79 7.42
N SER A 324 -6.80 10.67 7.77
CA SER A 324 -6.49 12.05 8.12
C SER A 324 -7.16 12.47 9.42
N THR A 325 -6.67 13.57 9.99
CA THR A 325 -7.25 14.23 11.17
C THR A 325 -7.54 13.25 12.32
N ILE A 326 -6.57 12.38 12.61
CA ILE A 326 -6.67 11.34 13.63
C ILE A 326 -6.45 11.94 15.03
N SER A 327 -7.46 11.81 15.89
CA SER A 327 -7.43 12.21 17.29
C SER A 327 -8.01 11.14 18.22
N TYR A 328 -7.77 11.34 19.51
CA TYR A 328 -8.28 10.49 20.58
C TYR A 328 -8.94 11.31 21.68
N GLN A 329 -10.14 10.89 22.10
CA GLN A 329 -10.89 11.50 23.19
C GLN A 329 -10.42 10.96 24.55
N ASP A 330 -9.51 11.68 25.20
CA ASP A 330 -8.87 11.27 26.45
C ASP A 330 -9.57 11.87 27.68
N PRO A 331 -10.28 11.05 28.50
CA PRO A 331 -10.95 11.54 29.71
C PRO A 331 -9.99 11.74 30.89
N ASP A 332 -8.78 11.19 30.84
CA ASP A 332 -7.76 11.26 31.90
C ASP A 332 -6.71 12.34 31.60
N ALA A 333 -6.87 13.10 30.50
CA ALA A 333 -6.05 14.25 30.18
C ALA A 333 -6.23 15.38 31.22
N PRO A 334 -5.21 16.25 31.42
CA PRO A 334 -5.33 17.37 32.36
C PRO A 334 -6.55 18.25 32.06
N GLY A 335 -7.44 18.39 33.05
CA GLY A 335 -8.67 19.18 32.93
C GLY A 335 -9.84 18.46 32.25
N ALA A 336 -9.69 17.21 31.84
CA ALA A 336 -10.72 16.40 31.21
C ALA A 336 -11.52 15.56 32.24
N SER A 337 -12.61 14.95 31.77
CA SER A 337 -13.35 13.92 32.51
C SER A 337 -14.04 12.95 31.55
N TYR A 338 -14.63 11.88 32.07
CA TYR A 338 -15.45 10.97 31.24
C TYR A 338 -16.68 11.64 30.63
N ALA A 339 -17.22 12.68 31.28
CA ALA A 339 -18.36 13.45 30.76
C ALA A 339 -17.94 14.51 29.73
N ALA A 340 -16.67 14.92 29.74
CA ALA A 340 -16.10 15.92 28.85
C ALA A 340 -14.63 15.55 28.60
N PRO A 341 -14.36 14.54 27.75
CA PRO A 341 -12.99 14.16 27.43
C PRO A 341 -12.30 15.26 26.63
N LYS A 342 -10.97 15.29 26.68
CA LYS A 342 -10.19 16.20 25.84
C LYS A 342 -9.86 15.49 24.54
N GLU A 343 -10.19 16.11 23.41
CA GLU A 343 -9.70 15.67 22.10
C GLU A 343 -8.20 15.99 22.01
N ARG A 344 -7.39 14.96 21.79
CA ARG A 344 -5.94 15.07 21.66
C ARG A 344 -5.52 14.62 20.25
N PRO A 345 -4.94 15.50 19.43
CA PRO A 345 -4.43 15.14 18.11
C PRO A 345 -3.33 14.08 18.20
N LEU A 346 -3.25 13.22 17.17
CA LEU A 346 -2.25 12.16 17.07
C LEU A 346 -1.50 12.23 15.74
N PHE A 347 -2.23 12.18 14.63
CA PHE A 347 -1.65 12.20 13.28
C PHE A 347 -2.52 13.06 12.37
N TYR A 348 -1.88 13.94 11.61
CA TYR A 348 -2.58 14.73 10.60
C TYR A 348 -2.94 13.87 9.39
N ARG A 349 -2.01 13.02 8.93
CA ARG A 349 -2.18 12.17 7.74
C ARG A 349 -1.31 10.91 7.80
N LEU A 350 -1.89 9.76 7.46
CA LEU A 350 -1.22 8.46 7.29
C LEU A 350 -1.60 7.87 5.92
N SER A 351 -0.61 7.43 5.13
CA SER A 351 -0.84 6.80 3.83
C SER A 351 0.35 5.97 3.33
N LEU A 352 0.13 5.12 2.32
CA LEU A 352 1.20 4.54 1.52
C LEU A 352 1.51 5.48 0.34
N SER A 353 2.61 6.23 0.46
CA SER A 353 2.95 7.29 -0.49
C SER A 353 3.72 6.81 -1.71
N GLU A 354 4.36 5.63 -1.63
CA GLU A 354 5.03 4.98 -2.75
C GLU A 354 5.23 3.48 -2.49
N MET A 355 5.49 2.71 -3.55
CA MET A 355 6.02 1.34 -3.46
C MET A 355 7.08 1.15 -4.55
N VAL A 356 8.05 0.26 -4.34
CA VAL A 356 8.92 -0.26 -5.41
C VAL A 356 9.07 -1.78 -5.25
N VAL A 357 8.94 -2.53 -6.37
CA VAL A 357 9.03 -4.00 -6.39
C VAL A 357 10.23 -4.47 -7.23
N PRO A 358 11.48 -4.30 -6.76
CA PRO A 358 12.65 -4.61 -7.56
C PRO A 358 12.95 -6.10 -7.66
N TYR A 359 13.11 -6.59 -8.88
CA TYR A 359 13.53 -7.96 -9.17
C TYR A 359 15.06 -8.10 -9.22
N GLY A 360 15.55 -9.26 -8.82
CA GLY A 360 16.98 -9.53 -8.58
C GLY A 360 17.74 -10.18 -9.73
N ASP A 361 17.09 -10.59 -10.82
CA ASP A 361 17.79 -11.14 -11.98
C ASP A 361 18.41 -10.02 -12.84
N PRO A 362 19.75 -9.97 -12.96
CA PRO A 362 20.42 -8.93 -13.73
C PRO A 362 20.33 -9.13 -15.25
N ALA A 363 19.86 -10.27 -15.75
CA ALA A 363 19.76 -10.51 -17.19
C ALA A 363 18.83 -9.48 -17.87
N SER A 364 19.21 -9.02 -19.06
CA SER A 364 18.35 -8.16 -19.85
C SER A 364 17.20 -9.00 -20.42
N PRO A 365 15.95 -8.50 -20.42
CA PRO A 365 15.48 -7.22 -19.90
C PRO A 365 14.93 -7.24 -18.46
N HIS A 366 15.12 -8.32 -17.69
CA HIS A 366 14.55 -8.47 -16.35
C HIS A 366 14.96 -7.38 -15.37
N TYR A 367 16.11 -6.73 -15.58
CA TYR A 367 16.52 -5.56 -14.81
C TYR A 367 15.51 -4.40 -14.87
N ARG A 368 14.57 -4.38 -15.84
CA ARG A 368 13.49 -3.38 -15.96
C ARG A 368 12.28 -3.68 -15.06
N LYS A 369 12.24 -4.85 -14.42
CA LYS A 369 11.17 -5.22 -13.49
C LYS A 369 11.47 -4.62 -12.11
N PHE A 370 11.00 -3.40 -11.89
CA PHE A 370 11.07 -2.72 -10.59
C PHE A 370 9.93 -1.70 -10.49
N ALA A 371 8.71 -2.20 -10.59
CA ALA A 371 7.51 -1.38 -10.69
C ALA A 371 7.32 -0.48 -9.47
N PHE A 372 6.87 0.75 -9.70
CA PHE A 372 6.45 1.67 -8.66
C PHE A 372 4.92 1.67 -8.57
N ASP A 373 4.35 0.70 -7.89
CA ASP A 373 2.92 0.41 -8.08
C ASP A 373 2.00 1.57 -7.68
N VAL A 374 2.41 2.39 -6.71
CA VAL A 374 1.68 3.61 -6.33
C VAL A 374 1.87 4.70 -7.40
N GLY A 375 3.10 5.05 -7.78
CA GLY A 375 3.37 6.16 -8.70
C GLY A 375 3.22 5.88 -10.20
N GLU A 376 3.36 4.63 -10.62
CA GLU A 376 3.22 4.20 -12.02
C GLU A 376 1.81 3.71 -12.35
N TYR A 377 1.05 3.16 -11.40
CA TYR A 377 -0.28 2.58 -11.68
C TYR A 377 -1.40 3.07 -10.75
N GLY A 378 -1.09 3.43 -9.51
CA GLY A 378 -2.08 3.92 -8.53
C GLY A 378 -2.88 2.79 -7.86
N LEU A 379 -2.70 2.61 -6.55
CA LEU A 379 -3.40 1.59 -5.78
C LEU A 379 -4.92 1.81 -5.75
N GLY A 380 -5.37 3.06 -5.85
CA GLY A 380 -6.79 3.41 -5.92
C GLY A 380 -7.41 3.06 -7.28
N PHE A 381 -6.72 3.29 -8.39
CA PHE A 381 -7.16 2.83 -9.73
C PHE A 381 -7.31 1.31 -9.78
N LEU A 382 -6.48 0.61 -9.01
CA LEU A 382 -6.41 -0.84 -8.97
C LEU A 382 -7.21 -1.46 -7.82
N ALA A 383 -8.00 -0.66 -7.09
CA ALA A 383 -8.82 -1.14 -5.99
C ALA A 383 -9.88 -2.15 -6.48
N ASN A 384 -10.09 -3.21 -5.72
CA ASN A 384 -11.11 -4.20 -6.00
C ASN A 384 -12.46 -3.78 -5.40
N SER A 385 -13.55 -4.29 -5.98
CA SER A 385 -14.87 -4.25 -5.34
C SER A 385 -15.00 -5.38 -4.33
N LEU A 386 -15.02 -5.05 -3.03
CA LEU A 386 -15.05 -6.04 -1.96
C LEU A 386 -16.46 -6.62 -1.76
N ALA A 387 -16.54 -7.95 -1.67
CA ALA A 387 -17.77 -8.70 -1.52
C ALA A 387 -18.09 -9.02 -0.05
N LEU A 388 -19.34 -8.79 0.34
CA LEU A 388 -19.84 -9.06 1.68
C LEU A 388 -19.76 -10.56 2.04
N GLY A 389 -19.11 -10.87 3.16
CA GLY A 389 -18.97 -12.23 3.66
C GLY A 389 -17.86 -13.06 2.99
N CYS A 390 -17.12 -12.47 2.05
CA CYS A 390 -15.96 -13.08 1.40
C CYS A 390 -14.67 -12.35 1.79
N ASP A 391 -14.48 -11.13 1.31
CA ASP A 391 -13.28 -10.32 1.61
C ASP A 391 -13.31 -9.75 3.03
N CYS A 392 -14.52 -9.41 3.49
CA CYS A 392 -14.80 -8.91 4.83
C CYS A 392 -15.88 -9.71 5.52
N LEU A 393 -15.59 -10.17 6.75
CA LEU A 393 -16.47 -11.03 7.56
C LEU A 393 -17.00 -10.28 8.79
N GLY A 394 -18.32 -10.30 9.00
CA GLY A 394 -18.97 -9.68 10.15
C GLY A 394 -20.03 -8.66 9.73
N SER A 395 -20.19 -7.60 10.52
CA SER A 395 -21.06 -6.46 10.20
C SER A 395 -20.23 -5.36 9.54
N ILE A 396 -20.40 -5.20 8.22
CA ILE A 396 -19.52 -4.39 7.38
C ILE A 396 -20.22 -3.12 6.90
N GLU A 397 -19.54 -1.98 7.00
CA GLU A 397 -19.88 -0.76 6.28
C GLU A 397 -18.87 -0.53 5.15
N TYR A 398 -19.36 -0.12 3.97
CA TYR A 398 -18.53 0.08 2.78
C TYR A 398 -18.47 1.54 2.35
N MET A 399 -17.35 1.92 1.71
CA MET A 399 -17.20 3.17 0.96
C MET A 399 -16.79 2.87 -0.48
N ASP A 400 -17.34 3.63 -1.42
CA ASP A 400 -16.99 3.55 -2.84
C ASP A 400 -15.70 4.33 -3.13
N GLY A 401 -14.93 3.86 -4.11
CA GLY A 401 -13.81 4.58 -4.71
C GLY A 401 -14.21 5.22 -6.03
N ILE A 402 -13.60 6.34 -6.40
CA ILE A 402 -13.91 7.06 -7.65
C ILE A 402 -12.61 7.47 -8.36
N PHE A 403 -12.56 7.30 -9.68
CA PHE A 403 -11.49 7.80 -10.53
C PHE A 403 -11.98 8.25 -11.92
N THR A 404 -11.13 8.86 -12.73
CA THR A 404 -11.47 9.32 -14.09
C THR A 404 -11.10 8.28 -15.15
N ARG A 405 -11.94 8.13 -16.17
CA ARG A 405 -11.61 7.43 -17.42
C ARG A 405 -10.88 8.37 -18.40
N HIS A 406 -10.42 7.82 -19.52
CA HIS A 406 -9.72 8.54 -20.58
C HIS A 406 -10.60 9.55 -21.33
N ASP A 407 -11.83 9.18 -21.67
CA ASP A 407 -12.87 10.19 -21.86
C ASP A 407 -13.16 10.73 -20.46
N GLY A 408 -13.38 12.00 -20.18
CA GLY A 408 -13.41 12.51 -18.80
C GLY A 408 -14.58 12.05 -17.89
N THR A 409 -15.21 10.90 -18.11
CA THR A 409 -16.25 10.34 -17.22
C THR A 409 -15.65 9.74 -15.94
N ALA A 410 -16.48 9.66 -14.90
CA ALA A 410 -16.09 9.02 -13.65
C ALA A 410 -16.34 7.50 -13.69
N GLU A 411 -15.39 6.74 -13.15
CA GLU A 411 -15.56 5.32 -12.80
C GLU A 411 -15.75 5.18 -11.29
N VAL A 412 -16.72 4.35 -10.89
CA VAL A 412 -17.01 4.07 -9.48
C VAL A 412 -16.64 2.62 -9.16
N VAL A 413 -15.65 2.44 -8.29
CA VAL A 413 -15.32 1.14 -7.69
C VAL A 413 -16.23 0.95 -6.48
N LYS A 414 -17.30 0.16 -6.67
CA LYS A 414 -18.23 -0.13 -5.58
C LYS A 414 -17.54 -0.89 -4.47
N ASN A 415 -17.81 -0.54 -3.22
CA ASN A 415 -17.26 -1.23 -2.04
C ASN A 415 -15.72 -1.29 -2.03
N ALA A 416 -15.04 -0.21 -2.45
CA ALA A 416 -13.58 -0.17 -2.50
C ALA A 416 -12.94 -0.27 -1.10
N ILE A 417 -13.56 0.34 -0.09
CA ILE A 417 -13.12 0.30 1.30
C ILE A 417 -14.16 -0.43 2.14
N CYS A 418 -13.68 -1.32 3.00
CA CYS A 418 -14.47 -2.04 3.98
C CYS A 418 -14.08 -1.58 5.40
N ILE A 419 -15.10 -1.28 6.21
CA ILE A 419 -14.98 -0.82 7.59
C ILE A 419 -15.77 -1.76 8.50
N HIS A 420 -15.10 -2.36 9.48
CA HIS A 420 -15.71 -3.23 10.48
C HIS A 420 -14.88 -3.27 11.75
N GLU A 421 -15.34 -3.99 12.77
CA GLU A 421 -14.58 -4.17 14.00
C GLU A 421 -14.43 -5.64 14.37
N GLU A 422 -13.23 -6.00 14.82
CA GLU A 422 -12.84 -7.37 15.15
C GLU A 422 -12.49 -7.48 16.64
N ASP A 423 -12.75 -8.66 17.19
CA ASP A 423 -12.22 -9.04 18.49
C ASP A 423 -10.71 -9.31 18.40
N THR A 424 -9.93 -8.78 19.35
CA THR A 424 -8.47 -8.96 19.41
C THR A 424 -8.04 -9.81 20.60
N GLN A 425 -8.94 -10.67 21.08
CA GLN A 425 -8.76 -11.52 22.26
C GLN A 425 -8.56 -10.68 23.52
N ILE A 426 -7.65 -11.06 24.42
CA ILE A 426 -7.44 -10.37 25.69
C ILE A 426 -6.56 -9.14 25.46
N THR A 427 -7.05 -7.96 25.86
CA THR A 427 -6.24 -6.73 25.90
C THR A 427 -5.41 -6.65 27.18
N TRP A 428 -6.03 -6.92 28.34
CA TRP A 428 -5.32 -7.04 29.61
C TRP A 428 -5.99 -8.02 30.56
N LYS A 429 -5.18 -8.68 31.40
CA LYS A 429 -5.63 -9.62 32.41
C LYS A 429 -4.66 -9.63 33.59
N HIS A 430 -5.20 -9.76 34.80
CA HIS A 430 -4.42 -10.03 36.00
C HIS A 430 -5.12 -11.08 36.87
N THR A 431 -4.36 -11.82 37.66
CA THR A 431 -4.89 -12.77 38.66
C THR A 431 -4.02 -12.72 39.90
N ASP A 432 -4.62 -12.34 41.03
CA ASP A 432 -3.94 -12.44 42.32
C ASP A 432 -3.96 -13.90 42.78
N PHE A 433 -2.79 -14.51 42.85
CA PHE A 433 -2.62 -15.92 43.22
C PHE A 433 -2.84 -16.18 44.72
N ARG A 434 -2.88 -15.14 45.55
CA ARG A 434 -3.04 -15.29 47.00
C ARG A 434 -4.41 -15.87 47.33
N VAL A 435 -4.52 -16.50 48.51
CA VAL A 435 -5.81 -17.01 49.01
C VAL A 435 -6.81 -15.86 49.07
N GLY A 436 -7.98 -16.02 48.42
CA GLY A 436 -8.99 -14.98 48.28
C GLY A 436 -8.72 -13.95 47.16
N GLY A 437 -7.64 -14.13 46.40
CA GLY A 437 -7.28 -13.28 45.26
C GLY A 437 -8.25 -13.40 44.08
N ARG A 438 -8.36 -12.32 43.31
CA ARG A 438 -9.31 -12.17 42.20
C ARG A 438 -8.62 -12.20 40.85
N GLY A 439 -9.22 -12.90 39.89
CA GLY A 439 -8.91 -12.75 38.47
C GLY A 439 -9.76 -11.67 37.81
N HIS A 440 -9.20 -10.91 36.88
CA HIS A 440 -9.93 -9.97 36.05
C HIS A 440 -9.34 -9.96 34.63
N ALA A 441 -10.20 -10.06 33.62
CA ALA A 441 -9.79 -10.08 32.22
C ALA A 441 -10.70 -9.18 31.38
N VAL A 442 -10.11 -8.46 30.44
CA VAL A 442 -10.82 -7.58 29.51
C VAL A 442 -10.43 -7.96 28.09
N ARG A 443 -11.43 -8.01 27.20
CA ARG A 443 -11.22 -8.28 25.79
C ARG A 443 -10.95 -6.99 25.02
N GLY A 444 -10.03 -7.05 24.07
CA GLY A 444 -9.75 -5.96 23.15
C GLY A 444 -10.62 -6.04 21.91
N ARG A 445 -10.76 -4.90 21.24
CA ARG A 445 -11.30 -4.83 19.88
C ARG A 445 -10.37 -3.97 19.03
N LYS A 446 -10.48 -4.11 17.72
CA LYS A 446 -9.90 -3.18 16.75
C LYS A 446 -10.96 -2.78 15.73
N LEU A 447 -10.87 -1.54 15.26
CA LEU A 447 -11.53 -1.05 14.06
C LEU A 447 -10.61 -1.34 12.88
N VAL A 448 -11.15 -1.95 11.83
CA VAL A 448 -10.44 -2.31 10.61
C VAL A 448 -10.97 -1.44 9.49
N ILE A 449 -10.07 -0.73 8.80
CA ILE A 449 -10.36 0.03 7.58
C ILE A 449 -9.46 -0.55 6.49
N SER A 450 -10.05 -1.22 5.51
CA SER A 450 -9.30 -2.06 4.57
C SER A 450 -9.68 -1.88 3.11
N MET A 451 -8.71 -2.16 2.24
CA MET A 451 -8.84 -2.15 0.78
C MET A 451 -7.99 -3.30 0.22
N ALA A 452 -8.45 -3.93 -0.85
CA ALA A 452 -7.63 -4.81 -1.67
C ALA A 452 -7.38 -4.14 -3.03
N CYS A 453 -6.19 -4.33 -3.59
CA CYS A 453 -5.88 -3.90 -4.94
C CYS A 453 -5.09 -4.97 -5.69
N THR A 454 -5.35 -5.07 -6.99
CA THR A 454 -4.69 -6.03 -7.90
C THR A 454 -3.74 -5.30 -8.82
N VAL A 455 -2.45 -5.57 -8.70
CA VAL A 455 -1.41 -5.04 -9.59
C VAL A 455 -0.93 -6.17 -10.48
N ALA A 456 -1.59 -6.33 -11.63
CA ALA A 456 -1.37 -7.43 -12.57
C ALA A 456 -1.44 -8.80 -11.87
N ASN A 457 -0.30 -9.40 -11.54
CA ASN A 457 -0.18 -10.72 -10.92
C ASN A 457 -0.37 -10.71 -9.40
N TYR A 458 -0.10 -9.60 -8.71
CA TYR A 458 -0.15 -9.54 -7.25
C TYR A 458 -1.42 -8.91 -6.71
N GLU A 459 -1.84 -9.37 -5.53
CA GLU A 459 -2.83 -8.70 -4.70
C GLU A 459 -2.18 -8.15 -3.42
N TYR A 460 -2.47 -6.89 -3.11
CA TYR A 460 -2.13 -6.26 -1.84
C TYR A 460 -3.40 -5.93 -1.05
N LEU A 461 -3.55 -6.57 0.10
CA LEU A 461 -4.65 -6.29 1.04
C LEU A 461 -4.09 -5.43 2.16
N ILE A 462 -4.57 -4.19 2.22
CA ILE A 462 -4.08 -3.13 3.11
C ILE A 462 -5.10 -2.95 4.22
N TYR A 463 -4.66 -3.09 5.46
CA TYR A 463 -5.51 -2.98 6.66
C TYR A 463 -4.92 -1.93 7.60
N TRP A 464 -5.71 -0.90 7.87
CA TRP A 464 -5.48 0.02 8.97
C TRP A 464 -6.31 -0.41 10.17
N ASN A 465 -5.63 -0.78 11.25
CA ASN A 465 -6.20 -1.32 12.47
C ASN A 465 -6.04 -0.30 13.61
N LEU A 466 -7.13 0.24 14.14
CA LEU A 466 -7.11 1.11 15.32
C LEU A 466 -7.56 0.29 16.53
N HIS A 467 -6.73 0.22 17.57
CA HIS A 467 -6.97 -0.63 18.73
C HIS A 467 -7.53 0.16 19.91
N THR A 468 -8.28 -0.50 20.79
CA THR A 468 -8.81 0.12 22.02
C THR A 468 -7.74 0.55 23.02
N ASP A 469 -6.48 0.13 22.85
CA ASP A 469 -5.33 0.53 23.68
C ASP A 469 -4.57 1.75 23.14
N GLY A 470 -5.09 2.37 22.09
CA GLY A 470 -4.49 3.54 21.46
C GLY A 470 -3.45 3.19 20.39
N ASN A 471 -3.19 1.92 20.09
CA ASN A 471 -2.30 1.55 18.98
C ASN A 471 -2.98 1.79 17.63
N ILE A 472 -2.18 2.18 16.63
CA ILE A 472 -2.55 2.08 15.21
C ILE A 472 -1.61 1.05 14.58
N GLU A 473 -2.14 0.10 13.83
CA GLU A 473 -1.37 -0.89 13.08
C GLU A 473 -1.68 -0.77 11.58
N LEU A 474 -0.63 -0.77 10.77
CA LEU A 474 -0.70 -1.05 9.34
C LEU A 474 -0.31 -2.51 9.14
N GLU A 475 -1.25 -3.31 8.62
CA GLU A 475 -1.00 -4.67 8.14
C GLU A 475 -1.18 -4.70 6.61
N ILE A 476 -0.19 -5.22 5.91
CA ILE A 476 -0.26 -5.46 4.46
C ILE A 476 -0.09 -6.96 4.24
N LYS A 477 -1.07 -7.58 3.58
CA LYS A 477 -0.96 -8.96 3.11
C LYS A 477 -0.67 -8.96 1.62
N LEU A 478 0.39 -9.65 1.25
CA LEU A 478 0.79 -9.92 -0.11
C LEU A 478 0.28 -11.31 -0.46
N THR A 479 -0.56 -11.42 -1.47
CA THR A 479 -1.11 -12.69 -1.98
C THR A 479 -1.20 -12.58 -3.50
N GLY A 480 -1.82 -13.55 -4.15
CA GLY A 480 -1.99 -13.53 -5.60
C GLY A 480 -1.01 -14.47 -6.27
N ILE A 481 -0.51 -14.12 -7.44
CA ILE A 481 0.32 -15.01 -8.24
C ILE A 481 1.68 -14.36 -8.44
N LEU A 482 2.73 -15.19 -8.38
CA LEU A 482 4.10 -14.75 -8.65
C LEU A 482 4.20 -14.14 -10.07
N ASN A 483 5.14 -13.21 -10.27
CA ASN A 483 5.59 -12.90 -11.63
C ASN A 483 6.46 -14.05 -12.13
N LEU A 484 6.07 -14.63 -13.26
CA LEU A 484 6.69 -15.84 -13.79
C LEU A 484 7.32 -15.61 -15.15
N TYR A 485 8.44 -16.28 -15.37
CA TYR A 485 9.13 -16.33 -16.65
C TYR A 485 9.40 -17.77 -17.08
N LEU A 486 9.58 -17.95 -18.39
CA LEU A 486 9.85 -19.24 -19.01
C LEU A 486 11.31 -19.65 -18.80
N LEU A 487 11.52 -20.81 -18.20
CA LEU A 487 12.81 -21.46 -18.01
C LEU A 487 12.96 -22.60 -19.02
N ASP A 488 14.08 -22.70 -19.73
CA ASP A 488 14.33 -23.88 -20.57
C ASP A 488 14.50 -25.15 -19.71
N LYS A 489 14.23 -26.34 -20.27
CA LYS A 489 14.17 -27.62 -19.51
C LYS A 489 15.45 -28.00 -18.76
N GLU A 490 16.59 -27.48 -19.19
CA GLU A 490 17.90 -27.72 -18.58
C GLU A 490 18.57 -26.41 -18.12
N GLU A 491 17.85 -25.29 -18.20
CA GLU A 491 18.36 -24.00 -17.76
C GLU A 491 18.34 -23.92 -16.23
N PRO A 492 19.47 -23.57 -15.59
CA PRO A 492 19.49 -23.30 -14.17
C PRO A 492 19.06 -21.85 -13.89
N THR A 493 18.36 -21.64 -12.77
CA THR A 493 17.91 -20.30 -12.33
C THR A 493 19.04 -19.30 -12.02
N GLY A 494 20.30 -19.76 -12.04
CA GLY A 494 21.48 -18.93 -11.81
C GLY A 494 21.62 -18.37 -10.39
N GLY A 495 20.75 -18.76 -9.46
CA GLY A 495 20.69 -18.18 -8.11
C GLY A 495 19.92 -16.86 -8.04
N PHE A 496 19.10 -16.54 -9.04
CA PHE A 496 18.27 -15.33 -9.10
C PHE A 496 16.76 -15.61 -9.08
N GLY A 497 16.37 -16.89 -8.90
CA GLY A 497 14.99 -17.32 -8.87
C GLY A 497 14.84 -18.77 -8.41
N THR A 498 13.59 -19.17 -8.22
CA THR A 498 13.18 -20.54 -7.89
C THR A 498 12.35 -21.10 -9.04
N GLU A 499 12.69 -22.30 -9.52
CA GLU A 499 11.81 -23.05 -10.42
C GLU A 499 10.65 -23.60 -9.58
N VAL A 500 9.47 -22.98 -9.69
CA VAL A 500 8.29 -23.33 -8.87
C VAL A 500 7.47 -24.46 -9.49
N ALA A 501 7.65 -24.68 -10.78
CA ALA A 501 7.11 -25.79 -11.56
C ALA A 501 7.99 -26.00 -12.79
N PRO A 502 7.96 -27.18 -13.45
CA PRO A 502 8.80 -27.44 -14.61
C PRO A 502 8.72 -26.33 -15.67
N GLN A 503 9.88 -25.77 -16.04
CA GLN A 503 10.02 -24.66 -17.00
C GLN A 503 9.43 -23.30 -16.54
N ILE A 504 9.10 -23.15 -15.25
CA ILE A 504 8.47 -21.94 -14.70
C ILE A 504 9.33 -21.40 -13.56
N VAL A 505 9.99 -20.27 -13.80
CA VAL A 505 10.84 -19.61 -12.81
C VAL A 505 10.18 -18.36 -12.23
N ALA A 506 10.22 -18.24 -10.91
CA ALA A 506 9.87 -17.04 -10.17
C ALA A 506 11.16 -16.36 -9.70
N HIS A 507 11.44 -15.15 -10.20
CA HIS A 507 12.65 -14.41 -9.86
C HIS A 507 12.57 -13.85 -8.43
N TYR A 508 13.70 -13.78 -7.73
CA TYR A 508 13.79 -13.13 -6.42
C TYR A 508 13.44 -11.65 -6.56
N HIS A 509 12.75 -11.09 -5.56
CA HIS A 509 12.36 -9.68 -5.58
C HIS A 509 12.09 -9.15 -4.17
N GLN A 510 11.92 -7.84 -4.04
CA GLN A 510 11.46 -7.20 -2.81
C GLN A 510 10.11 -6.54 -3.05
N HIS A 511 9.32 -6.38 -1.98
CA HIS A 511 8.20 -5.45 -1.97
C HIS A 511 8.51 -4.39 -0.91
N LEU A 512 8.84 -3.16 -1.34
CA LEU A 512 9.22 -2.07 -0.45
C LEU A 512 8.21 -0.93 -0.55
N PHE A 513 7.53 -0.63 0.55
CA PHE A 513 6.52 0.41 0.67
C PHE A 513 7.10 1.62 1.41
N SER A 514 6.69 2.82 1.01
CA SER A 514 6.92 4.04 1.78
C SER A 514 5.65 4.42 2.53
N LEU A 515 5.66 4.22 3.84
CA LEU A 515 4.64 4.73 4.75
C LEU A 515 4.92 6.20 5.08
N ARG A 516 4.05 7.11 4.62
CA ARG A 516 4.09 8.53 4.99
C ARG A 516 3.36 8.73 6.32
N VAL A 517 4.06 9.27 7.31
CA VAL A 517 3.56 9.60 8.65
C VAL A 517 3.71 11.08 8.88
N ASP A 518 2.58 11.77 9.06
CA ASP A 518 2.49 13.18 9.38
C ASP A 518 2.03 13.31 10.84
N PRO A 519 2.96 13.27 11.81
CA PRO A 519 2.63 13.28 13.22
C PRO A 519 2.04 14.62 13.66
N MET A 520 1.12 14.54 14.61
CA MET A 520 0.56 15.71 15.30
C MET A 520 0.33 15.35 16.77
N ILE A 521 1.34 14.77 17.40
CA ILE A 521 1.24 14.18 18.74
C ILE A 521 0.92 15.29 19.76
N ASP A 522 -0.31 15.33 20.28
CA ASP A 522 -0.78 16.34 21.23
C ASP A 522 -0.55 17.80 20.77
N GLY A 523 -0.45 18.03 19.47
CA GLY A 523 -0.13 19.33 18.85
C GLY A 523 0.79 19.23 17.63
N GLN A 524 0.95 20.35 16.94
CA GLN A 524 1.64 20.43 15.63
C GLN A 524 3.18 20.36 15.72
N GLU A 525 3.77 20.84 16.81
CA GLU A 525 5.22 20.85 16.98
C GLU A 525 5.71 19.52 17.56
N ASN A 526 6.38 18.71 16.75
CA ASN A 526 6.89 17.41 17.14
C ASN A 526 8.40 17.29 16.86
N SER A 527 9.01 16.31 17.50
CA SER A 527 10.38 15.86 17.30
C SER A 527 10.40 14.35 17.11
N ILE A 528 11.54 13.81 16.67
CA ILE A 528 11.75 12.37 16.60
C ILE A 528 12.92 11.94 17.49
N VAL A 529 12.67 10.93 18.32
CA VAL A 529 13.65 10.34 19.24
C VAL A 529 14.06 8.96 18.73
N GLU A 530 15.35 8.77 18.50
CA GLU A 530 15.95 7.46 18.26
C GLU A 530 16.33 6.80 19.60
N GLN A 531 16.02 5.51 19.74
CA GLN A 531 16.41 4.68 20.88
C GLN A 531 17.16 3.44 20.39
N GLU A 532 18.24 3.10 21.09
CA GLU A 532 18.95 1.82 20.95
C GLU A 532 19.16 1.16 22.32
N ILE A 533 19.15 -0.17 22.35
CA ILE A 533 19.46 -0.98 23.54
C ILE A 533 20.95 -1.30 23.55
N GLN A 534 21.61 -1.03 24.68
CA GLN A 534 23.03 -1.26 24.87
C GLN A 534 23.26 -2.00 26.19
N ALA A 535 24.01 -3.11 26.15
CA ALA A 535 24.54 -3.71 27.37
C ALA A 535 25.44 -2.69 28.08
N LEU A 536 25.47 -2.72 29.42
CA LEU A 536 26.43 -1.94 30.17
C LEU A 536 27.86 -2.37 29.78
N PRO A 537 28.76 -1.43 29.47
CA PRO A 537 30.12 -1.76 29.06
C PRO A 537 30.97 -2.35 30.20
N GLU A 538 30.55 -2.16 31.46
CA GLU A 538 31.27 -2.66 32.63
C GLU A 538 31.21 -4.19 32.73
N PRO A 539 32.35 -4.86 33.00
CA PRO A 539 32.44 -6.32 32.98
C PRO A 539 31.71 -6.97 34.17
N THR A 540 31.32 -8.24 34.00
CA THR A 540 30.86 -9.06 35.12
C THR A 540 31.88 -9.07 36.26
N GLY A 541 31.40 -8.88 37.48
CA GLY A 541 32.21 -8.76 38.69
C GLY A 541 32.62 -7.33 39.04
N SER A 542 32.35 -6.33 38.20
CA SER A 542 32.56 -4.92 38.54
C SER A 542 31.59 -4.44 39.64
N ALA A 543 31.85 -3.26 40.23
CA ALA A 543 30.94 -2.68 41.21
C ALA A 543 29.61 -2.22 40.56
N GLU A 544 29.69 -1.77 39.31
CA GLU A 544 28.58 -1.21 38.54
C GLU A 544 27.71 -2.29 37.87
N ASN A 545 28.29 -3.45 37.55
CA ASN A 545 27.63 -4.54 36.82
C ASN A 545 28.08 -5.92 37.31
N TRP A 546 28.09 -6.13 38.63
CA TRP A 546 28.62 -7.35 39.27
C TRP A 546 28.07 -8.65 38.67
N ALA A 547 26.77 -8.73 38.39
CA ALA A 547 26.15 -9.91 37.80
C ALA A 547 26.16 -9.92 36.25
N GLY A 548 26.66 -8.87 35.58
CA GLY A 548 26.75 -8.78 34.12
C GLY A 548 25.41 -8.62 33.40
N ASN A 549 24.32 -8.33 34.12
CA ASN A 549 22.96 -8.32 33.58
C ASN A 549 22.49 -6.93 33.14
N GLY A 550 23.28 -5.88 33.36
CA GLY A 550 22.88 -4.50 33.09
C GLY A 550 22.80 -4.18 31.60
N PHE A 551 21.76 -3.45 31.22
CA PHE A 551 21.60 -2.81 29.92
C PHE A 551 20.79 -1.52 30.08
N ILE A 552 20.91 -0.63 29.10
CA ILE A 552 20.24 0.68 29.06
C ILE A 552 19.59 0.93 27.70
N ALA A 553 18.55 1.77 27.71
CA ALA A 553 18.01 2.37 26.50
C ALA A 553 18.68 3.73 26.30
N LYS A 554 19.60 3.82 25.33
CA LYS A 554 20.25 5.08 24.96
C LYS A 554 19.37 5.81 23.96
N THR A 555 18.98 7.05 24.28
CA THR A 555 18.09 7.86 23.45
C THR A 555 18.78 9.13 22.95
N ARG A 556 18.41 9.59 21.76
CA ARG A 556 18.76 10.92 21.25
C ARG A 556 17.64 11.51 20.40
N VAL A 557 17.44 12.81 20.49
CA VAL A 557 16.56 13.56 19.58
C VAL A 557 17.33 13.81 18.28
N LEU A 558 16.78 13.44 17.12
CA LEU A 558 17.39 13.73 15.83
C LEU A 558 17.21 15.23 15.53
N GLN A 559 18.31 15.93 15.26
CA GLN A 559 18.34 17.39 15.24
C GLN A 559 18.00 17.97 13.86
N THR A 560 18.52 17.35 12.79
CA THR A 560 18.44 17.91 11.43
C THR A 560 17.92 16.89 10.42
N THR A 561 17.54 17.36 9.23
CA THR A 561 17.16 16.49 8.11
C THR A 561 18.21 15.43 7.79
N GLY A 562 19.50 15.74 7.92
CA GLY A 562 20.58 14.77 7.72
C GLY A 562 20.65 13.71 8.82
N GLU A 563 20.39 14.10 10.08
CA GLU A 563 20.23 13.14 11.17
C GLU A 563 18.92 12.34 11.04
N GLY A 564 17.91 12.88 10.37
CA GLY A 564 16.62 12.25 10.07
C GLY A 564 16.67 11.12 9.05
N VAL A 565 17.83 10.83 8.43
CA VAL A 565 18.03 9.70 7.51
C VAL A 565 18.67 8.53 8.26
N ARG A 566 17.89 7.46 8.50
CA ARG A 566 18.28 6.36 9.40
C ARG A 566 17.99 4.99 8.80
N ASP A 567 18.88 4.05 9.10
CA ASP A 567 18.67 2.63 8.84
C ASP A 567 18.21 1.90 10.10
N ALA A 568 17.40 0.85 9.94
CA ALA A 568 17.11 -0.11 11.00
C ALA A 568 18.40 -0.77 11.50
N ASN A 569 18.44 -1.08 12.79
CA ASN A 569 19.49 -1.89 13.39
C ASN A 569 18.86 -2.92 14.33
N PRO A 570 18.58 -4.14 13.85
CA PRO A 570 17.92 -5.17 14.65
C PRO A 570 18.80 -5.65 15.83
N LEU A 571 20.13 -5.57 15.71
CA LEU A 571 21.06 -5.98 16.77
C LEU A 571 21.06 -5.02 17.97
N ALA A 572 20.68 -3.76 17.77
CA ALA A 572 20.56 -2.77 18.82
C ALA A 572 19.09 -2.45 19.16
N GLU A 573 18.13 -3.22 18.62
CA GLU A 573 16.69 -2.94 18.70
C GLU A 573 16.35 -1.46 18.41
N ARG A 574 17.01 -0.89 17.38
CA ARG A 574 16.83 0.53 17.05
C ARG A 574 15.36 0.81 16.74
N SER A 575 14.83 1.85 17.37
CA SER A 575 13.44 2.28 17.18
C SER A 575 13.33 3.80 17.27
N TRP A 576 12.25 4.33 16.70
CA TRP A 576 12.00 5.77 16.64
C TRP A 576 10.66 6.10 17.28
N THR A 577 10.57 7.28 17.89
CA THR A 577 9.36 7.76 18.58
C THR A 577 9.10 9.20 18.18
N PHE A 578 7.93 9.48 17.63
CA PHE A 578 7.43 10.84 17.49
C PHE A 578 7.05 11.36 18.87
N VAL A 579 7.52 12.54 19.25
CA VAL A 579 7.27 13.11 20.56
C VAL A 579 6.86 14.57 20.45
N ASN A 580 6.09 15.04 21.43
CA ASN A 580 5.84 16.45 21.64
C ASN A 580 6.51 16.89 22.95
N GLU A 581 7.57 17.68 22.84
CA GLU A 581 8.38 18.11 23.99
C GLU A 581 7.63 19.10 24.89
N ASN A 582 6.57 19.73 24.39
CA ASN A 582 5.69 20.64 25.11
C ASN A 582 4.59 19.92 25.90
N SER A 583 4.42 18.61 25.70
CA SER A 583 3.49 17.77 26.46
C SER A 583 4.26 16.71 27.23
N LYS A 584 4.23 16.79 28.57
CA LYS A 584 4.98 15.89 29.45
C LYS A 584 4.05 14.99 30.24
N HIS A 585 4.40 13.70 30.29
CA HIS A 585 3.73 12.77 31.16
C HIS A 585 3.97 13.11 32.63
N TYR A 586 2.90 13.18 33.41
CA TYR A 586 2.93 13.68 34.79
C TYR A 586 3.93 12.94 35.70
N ALA A 587 4.07 11.61 35.56
CA ALA A 587 4.96 10.80 36.40
C ALA A 587 6.38 10.67 35.85
N SER A 588 6.55 10.21 34.61
CA SER A 588 7.88 9.96 34.02
C SER A 588 8.62 11.24 33.64
N GLY A 589 7.91 12.38 33.50
CA GLY A 589 8.48 13.63 33.00
C GLY A 589 8.91 13.59 31.54
N LYS A 590 8.69 12.46 30.85
CA LYS A 590 9.06 12.26 29.45
C LYS A 590 8.00 12.88 28.53
N PRO A 591 8.41 13.34 27.33
CA PRO A 591 7.47 13.78 26.30
C PRO A 591 6.42 12.73 25.97
N ALA A 592 5.17 13.17 25.74
CA ALA A 592 4.12 12.36 25.15
C ALA A 592 4.55 11.94 23.74
N GLY A 593 4.37 10.66 23.38
CA GLY A 593 4.89 10.15 22.12
C GLY A 593 4.17 8.93 21.57
N PHE A 594 4.45 8.65 20.30
CA PHE A 594 4.06 7.42 19.59
C PHE A 594 5.30 6.77 18.99
N LYS A 595 5.58 5.55 19.42
CA LYS A 595 6.74 4.74 19.02
C LYS A 595 6.41 3.91 17.79
N ILE A 596 7.31 3.91 16.81
CA ILE A 596 7.27 3.04 15.64
C ILE A 596 7.84 1.67 16.02
N MET A 597 7.04 0.63 15.81
CA MET A 597 7.39 -0.77 15.99
C MET A 597 7.28 -1.48 14.64
N ALA A 598 8.42 -1.73 13.99
CA ALA A 598 8.50 -2.30 12.65
C ALA A 598 9.49 -3.48 12.56
N ALA A 599 9.75 -4.15 13.69
CA ALA A 599 10.69 -5.27 13.73
C ALA A 599 10.25 -6.38 12.75
N GLY A 600 11.18 -6.82 11.89
CA GLY A 600 10.91 -7.82 10.85
C GLY A 600 10.25 -7.27 9.59
N ALA A 601 9.91 -5.98 9.53
CA ALA A 601 9.26 -5.33 8.39
C ALA A 601 10.16 -4.29 7.69
N THR A 602 11.45 -4.24 7.99
CA THR A 602 12.38 -3.21 7.46
C THR A 602 13.61 -3.85 6.79
N PRO A 603 13.45 -4.65 5.71
CA PRO A 603 14.59 -5.14 4.95
C PRO A 603 15.35 -3.97 4.32
N PRO A 604 16.69 -4.04 4.19
CA PRO A 604 17.42 -3.07 3.39
C PRO A 604 17.09 -3.25 1.90
N LEU A 605 17.32 -2.22 1.09
CA LEU A 605 17.36 -2.38 -0.36
C LEU A 605 18.61 -3.19 -0.75
N TYR A 606 18.42 -4.27 -1.52
CA TYR A 606 19.53 -5.08 -2.01
C TYR A 606 20.09 -4.59 -3.34
N ALA A 607 19.30 -3.85 -4.13
CA ALA A 607 19.82 -3.14 -5.29
C ALA A 607 20.86 -2.11 -4.84
N LYS A 608 21.97 -1.98 -5.57
CA LYS A 608 23.00 -0.98 -5.26
C LYS A 608 22.42 0.43 -5.30
N HIS A 609 22.93 1.34 -4.47
CA HIS A 609 22.41 2.71 -4.39
C HIS A 609 22.58 3.53 -5.68
N ASP A 610 23.50 3.13 -6.57
CA ASP A 610 23.73 3.72 -7.90
C ASP A 610 22.93 3.01 -9.03
N SER A 611 22.19 1.96 -8.71
CA SER A 611 21.36 1.22 -9.66
C SER A 611 20.22 2.07 -10.23
N LEU A 612 19.66 1.64 -11.36
CA LEU A 612 18.49 2.27 -11.96
C LEU A 612 17.28 2.31 -11.00
N THR A 613 17.05 1.23 -10.26
CA THR A 613 16.02 1.15 -9.23
C THR A 613 16.26 2.19 -8.14
N ALA A 614 17.43 2.17 -7.50
CA ALA A 614 17.71 3.02 -6.34
C ALA A 614 17.71 4.52 -6.70
N ARG A 615 18.20 4.86 -7.90
CA ARG A 615 18.16 6.25 -8.39
C ARG A 615 16.73 6.78 -8.56
N ARG A 616 15.75 5.93 -8.89
CA ARG A 616 14.33 6.31 -9.01
C ARG A 616 13.53 6.14 -7.71
N ALA A 617 13.96 5.23 -6.83
CA ALA A 617 13.35 4.95 -5.53
C ALA A 617 14.23 5.44 -4.37
N PRO A 618 14.55 6.74 -4.28
CA PRO A 618 15.45 7.26 -3.25
C PRO A 618 15.00 6.88 -1.83
N PHE A 619 13.69 6.84 -1.58
CA PHE A 619 13.13 6.44 -0.29
C PHE A 619 13.60 5.07 0.19
N SER A 620 13.78 4.12 -0.72
CA SER A 620 14.13 2.74 -0.39
C SER A 620 15.56 2.56 0.11
N LYS A 621 16.43 3.56 -0.07
CA LYS A 621 17.85 3.50 0.34
C LYS A 621 18.05 3.50 1.86
N HIS A 622 17.08 4.00 2.61
CA HIS A 622 17.11 4.06 4.07
C HIS A 622 15.76 3.69 4.67
N THR A 623 15.77 3.21 5.91
CA THR A 623 14.54 2.80 6.61
C THR A 623 13.66 3.98 6.96
N LEU A 624 14.22 5.10 7.41
CA LEU A 624 13.48 6.26 7.88
C LEU A 624 14.07 7.54 7.29
N TRP A 625 13.18 8.42 6.87
CA TRP A 625 13.47 9.79 6.48
C TRP A 625 12.56 10.73 7.26
N THR A 626 13.11 11.68 8.00
CA THR A 626 12.34 12.74 8.68
C THR A 626 12.77 14.10 8.19
N ILE A 627 11.80 14.88 7.71
CA ILE A 627 12.02 16.21 7.18
C ILE A 627 10.94 17.18 7.67
N PRO A 628 11.15 18.50 7.53
CA PRO A 628 10.08 19.47 7.72
C PRO A 628 8.87 19.20 6.83
N TYR A 629 7.68 19.42 7.39
CA TYR A 629 6.45 19.43 6.63
C TYR A 629 6.46 20.55 5.57
N ASP A 630 5.86 20.25 4.42
CA ASP A 630 5.53 21.18 3.34
C ASP A 630 4.34 20.57 2.56
N ASP A 631 3.34 21.39 2.18
CA ASP A 631 2.13 20.92 1.50
C ASP A 631 2.41 20.20 0.17
N ALA A 632 3.53 20.50 -0.50
CA ALA A 632 3.92 19.86 -1.75
C ALA A 632 4.59 18.49 -1.55
N ARG A 633 5.19 18.21 -0.39
CA ARG A 633 5.98 16.99 -0.13
C ARG A 633 5.05 15.81 0.18
N ARG A 634 4.56 15.16 -0.87
CA ARG A 634 3.65 13.98 -0.78
C ARG A 634 4.31 12.67 -1.20
N TYR A 635 4.97 12.65 -2.37
CA TYR A 635 5.43 11.42 -3.02
C TYR A 635 6.95 11.33 -3.04
N PRO A 636 7.58 10.41 -2.30
CA PRO A 636 9.03 10.45 -2.07
C PRO A 636 9.89 10.03 -3.27
N ALA A 637 9.29 9.39 -4.28
CA ALA A 637 9.89 9.17 -5.61
C ALA A 637 9.49 10.25 -6.65
N GLY A 638 8.73 11.25 -6.21
CA GLY A 638 8.19 12.34 -7.02
C GLY A 638 6.80 12.11 -7.59
N LYS A 639 6.20 13.22 -8.03
CA LYS A 639 4.83 13.22 -8.56
C LYS A 639 4.68 12.40 -9.84
N TYR A 640 5.66 12.41 -10.74
CA TYR A 640 5.59 11.74 -12.04
C TYR A 640 6.68 10.67 -12.17
N VAL A 641 6.31 9.41 -11.93
CA VAL A 641 7.28 8.30 -11.81
C VAL A 641 7.58 7.56 -13.13
N PRO A 642 6.60 7.28 -14.02
CA PRO A 642 6.87 6.54 -15.25
C PRO A 642 8.00 7.15 -16.07
N GLN A 643 8.89 6.30 -16.59
CA GLN A 643 9.99 6.69 -17.50
C GLN A 643 11.01 7.70 -16.94
N THR A 644 11.04 7.87 -15.62
CA THR A 644 12.15 8.61 -14.98
C THR A 644 13.46 7.80 -15.05
N LEU A 645 14.60 8.49 -15.20
CA LEU A 645 15.93 7.86 -15.13
C LEU A 645 16.56 8.08 -13.75
N ASP A 646 16.35 9.27 -13.21
CA ASP A 646 16.89 9.72 -11.93
C ASP A 646 15.74 10.31 -11.10
N ALA A 647 15.94 10.37 -9.78
CA ALA A 647 15.01 11.02 -8.88
C ALA A 647 14.78 12.48 -9.30
N PRO A 648 13.52 12.93 -9.43
CA PRO A 648 13.23 14.32 -9.73
C PRO A 648 13.63 15.25 -8.57
N GLU A 649 13.68 16.57 -8.83
CA GLU A 649 13.90 17.56 -7.76
C GLU A 649 12.83 17.49 -6.66
N ASP A 650 11.62 17.08 -7.01
CA ASP A 650 10.58 16.71 -6.07
C ASP A 650 10.76 15.26 -5.59
N SER A 651 11.73 15.00 -4.73
CA SER A 651 11.96 13.66 -4.17
C SER A 651 12.61 13.71 -2.79
N ILE A 652 12.51 12.62 -2.02
CA ILE A 652 12.92 12.61 -0.61
C ILE A 652 14.40 12.94 -0.40
N GLU A 653 15.30 12.46 -1.26
CA GLU A 653 16.73 12.80 -1.19
C GLU A 653 16.98 14.30 -1.41
N LYS A 654 16.19 14.93 -2.28
CA LYS A 654 16.29 16.35 -2.59
C LYS A 654 15.66 17.20 -1.49
N TRP A 655 14.57 16.75 -0.89
CA TRP A 655 13.92 17.42 0.23
C TRP A 655 14.77 17.44 1.51
N VAL A 656 15.70 16.49 1.69
CA VAL A 656 16.69 16.51 2.78
C VAL A 656 17.65 17.71 2.64
N GLY A 657 17.91 18.15 1.40
CA GLY A 657 18.79 19.27 1.09
C GLY A 657 20.23 19.04 1.56
N GLU A 658 20.84 20.05 2.17
CA GLU A 658 22.18 19.94 2.77
C GLU A 658 22.21 19.14 4.09
N GLY A 659 21.08 18.61 4.56
CA GLY A 659 21.01 17.87 5.82
C GLY A 659 21.06 18.74 7.08
N LYS A 660 20.90 20.07 6.96
CA LYS A 660 21.08 21.05 8.04
C LYS A 660 19.80 21.64 8.60
N GLU A 661 18.67 21.50 7.93
CA GLU A 661 17.39 22.05 8.40
C GLU A 661 16.97 21.35 9.68
N SER A 662 16.55 22.11 10.70
CA SER A 662 16.09 21.54 11.97
C SER A 662 14.85 20.66 11.78
N ILE A 663 14.73 19.57 12.53
CA ILE A 663 13.53 18.71 12.66
C ILE A 663 13.05 18.59 14.11
N VAL A 664 13.46 19.52 14.97
CA VAL A 664 13.12 19.54 16.40
C VAL A 664 12.02 20.55 16.68
N ASN A 665 11.02 20.11 17.45
CA ASN A 665 9.88 20.88 17.94
C ASN A 665 9.26 21.75 16.85
N ARG A 666 8.89 21.11 15.74
CA ARG A 666 8.30 21.77 14.57
C ARG A 666 7.35 20.84 13.85
N ASP A 667 6.66 21.35 12.84
CA ASP A 667 5.89 20.51 11.94
C ASP A 667 6.83 19.66 11.06
N ILE A 668 6.74 18.34 11.19
CA ILE A 668 7.59 17.35 10.53
C ILE A 668 6.74 16.31 9.80
N VAL A 669 7.34 15.65 8.81
CA VAL A 669 6.78 14.48 8.15
C VAL A 669 7.87 13.41 8.05
N SER A 670 7.49 12.14 8.19
CA SER A 670 8.40 11.02 8.02
C SER A 670 7.94 10.05 6.95
N TYR A 671 8.91 9.45 6.27
CA TYR A 671 8.72 8.38 5.30
C TYR A 671 9.46 7.15 5.81
N LEU A 672 8.71 6.10 6.10
CA LEU A 672 9.23 4.84 6.62
C LEU A 672 9.20 3.79 5.51
N THR A 673 10.36 3.29 5.12
CA THR A 673 10.50 2.17 4.18
C THR A 673 10.29 0.87 4.93
N ILE A 674 9.21 0.18 4.59
CA ILE A 674 8.85 -1.14 5.13
C ILE A 674 8.67 -2.15 4.00
N GLY A 675 8.67 -3.44 4.29
CA GLY A 675 8.51 -4.44 3.24
C GLY A 675 8.98 -5.84 3.60
N THR A 676 9.17 -6.64 2.55
CA THR A 676 9.74 -7.98 2.62
C THR A 676 10.70 -8.24 1.44
N THR A 677 11.60 -9.21 1.62
CA THR A 677 12.42 -9.78 0.55
C THR A 677 11.88 -11.17 0.26
N HIS A 678 11.27 -11.32 -0.91
CA HIS A 678 10.61 -12.55 -1.31
C HIS A 678 11.57 -13.44 -2.09
N ILE A 679 11.87 -14.58 -1.49
CA ILE A 679 12.53 -15.72 -2.14
C ILE A 679 11.42 -16.73 -2.44
N PRO A 680 10.86 -16.74 -3.68
CA PRO A 680 9.68 -17.54 -3.98
C PRO A 680 9.92 -19.03 -3.74
N ARG A 681 8.86 -19.74 -3.39
CA ARG A 681 8.87 -21.19 -3.13
C ARG A 681 7.79 -21.88 -3.96
N PRO A 682 7.91 -23.20 -4.21
CA PRO A 682 6.84 -23.94 -4.87
C PRO A 682 5.47 -23.81 -4.19
N GLU A 683 5.42 -23.63 -2.87
CA GLU A 683 4.18 -23.39 -2.12
C GLU A 683 3.49 -22.08 -2.48
N ASP A 684 4.20 -21.14 -3.11
CA ASP A 684 3.67 -19.85 -3.52
C ASP A 684 2.99 -19.93 -4.91
N PHE A 685 2.97 -21.12 -5.54
CA PHE A 685 2.38 -21.38 -6.87
C PHE A 685 1.41 -22.60 -6.80
N PRO A 686 0.25 -22.59 -7.48
CA PRO A 686 -0.23 -21.65 -8.51
C PRO A 686 -0.80 -20.32 -7.99
N VAL A 687 -1.06 -20.22 -6.70
CA VAL A 687 -1.52 -18.99 -6.02
C VAL A 687 -0.89 -18.96 -4.64
N MET A 688 -0.31 -17.82 -4.29
CA MET A 688 0.51 -17.62 -3.11
C MET A 688 -0.35 -17.47 -1.86
N PRO A 689 -0.07 -18.22 -0.78
CA PRO A 689 -0.61 -17.94 0.54
C PRO A 689 -0.14 -16.57 1.05
N ALA A 690 -1.02 -15.84 1.75
CA ALA A 690 -0.71 -14.48 2.19
C ALA A 690 0.57 -14.37 3.06
N GLU A 691 1.56 -13.60 2.59
CA GLU A 691 2.69 -13.12 3.39
C GLU A 691 2.33 -11.76 4.02
N THR A 692 2.75 -11.49 5.26
CA THR A 692 2.28 -10.32 6.02
C THR A 692 3.41 -9.39 6.46
N VAL A 693 3.31 -8.11 6.12
CA VAL A 693 4.14 -7.01 6.63
C VAL A 693 3.34 -6.21 7.65
N ARG A 694 3.93 -5.89 8.81
CA ARG A 694 3.25 -5.13 9.88
C ARG A 694 4.10 -4.00 10.44
N VAL A 695 3.46 -2.86 10.70
CA VAL A 695 4.02 -1.74 11.46
C VAL A 695 2.99 -1.29 12.48
N MET A 696 3.43 -1.04 13.71
CA MET A 696 2.57 -0.53 14.78
C MET A 696 3.09 0.82 15.30
N LEU A 697 2.20 1.79 15.41
CA LEU A 697 2.39 3.07 16.07
C LEU A 697 1.78 2.98 17.47
N LYS A 698 2.63 2.96 18.49
CA LYS A 698 2.26 2.65 19.88
C LYS A 698 2.40 3.86 20.80
N PRO A 699 1.40 4.24 21.61
CA PRO A 699 1.52 5.32 22.57
C PRO A 699 2.60 5.00 23.62
N VAL A 700 3.46 5.97 23.89
CA VAL A 700 4.48 5.94 24.93
C VAL A 700 4.47 7.26 25.69
N ASN A 701 4.22 7.22 27.00
CA ASN A 701 4.02 8.42 27.83
C ASN A 701 2.87 9.34 27.36
N PHE A 702 2.05 8.94 26.39
CA PHE A 702 0.96 9.77 25.88
C PHE A 702 -0.21 9.83 26.88
N PHE A 703 -0.69 8.67 27.33
CA PHE A 703 -1.73 8.55 28.34
C PHE A 703 -1.13 8.51 29.75
N SER A 704 -1.90 8.99 30.74
CA SER A 704 -1.52 8.95 32.17
C SER A 704 -1.47 7.52 32.73
N ARG A 705 -2.17 6.58 32.11
CA ARG A 705 -2.25 5.16 32.49
C ARG A 705 -2.76 4.35 31.31
N ASN A 706 -2.96 3.04 31.50
CA ASN A 706 -3.58 2.18 30.49
C ASN A 706 -4.95 2.75 30.05
N PRO A 707 -5.15 3.13 28.77
CA PRO A 707 -6.39 3.73 28.29
C PRO A 707 -7.54 2.72 28.14
N CYS A 708 -7.30 1.42 28.36
CA CYS A 708 -8.30 0.36 28.31
C CYS A 708 -8.96 0.01 29.67
N LEU A 709 -8.69 0.78 30.74
CA LEU A 709 -9.18 0.41 32.07
C LEU A 709 -10.69 0.54 32.23
N ASP A 710 -11.34 1.31 31.38
CA ASP A 710 -12.79 1.52 31.37
C ASP A 710 -13.52 0.63 30.36
N LEU A 711 -12.81 -0.22 29.63
CA LEU A 711 -13.43 -1.25 28.82
C LEU A 711 -14.11 -2.28 29.74
N PRO A 712 -15.35 -2.69 29.43
CA PRO A 712 -16.09 -3.60 30.30
C PRO A 712 -15.52 -5.02 30.23
N SER A 713 -15.45 -5.68 31.38
CA SER A 713 -15.19 -7.12 31.47
C SER A 713 -16.51 -7.87 31.27
N THR A 714 -16.79 -8.29 30.03
CA THR A 714 -18.02 -9.01 29.69
C THR A 714 -17.75 -10.49 29.40
N LYS A 715 -18.61 -11.35 29.95
CA LYS A 715 -18.72 -12.74 29.52
C LYS A 715 -19.66 -12.82 28.32
N ASP A 716 -19.14 -13.27 27.18
CA ASP A 716 -20.00 -13.61 26.04
C ASP A 716 -20.83 -14.86 26.36
N GLN A 717 -22.16 -14.70 26.36
CA GLN A 717 -23.10 -15.78 26.66
C GLN A 717 -23.25 -16.77 25.51
N LYS A 718 -22.77 -16.44 24.29
CA LYS A 718 -22.76 -17.36 23.15
C LYS A 718 -21.54 -18.29 23.14
N SER A 719 -20.52 -17.97 23.93
CA SER A 719 -19.35 -18.84 24.11
C SER A 719 -19.70 -20.08 24.94
N VAL A 720 -19.49 -21.27 24.36
CA VAL A 720 -19.78 -22.57 24.99
C VAL A 720 -18.53 -23.46 24.99
N ASN A 721 -18.46 -24.44 25.89
CA ASN A 721 -17.39 -25.44 25.86
C ASN A 721 -17.55 -26.30 24.59
N ALA A 722 -16.47 -26.44 23.82
CA ALA A 722 -16.47 -27.17 22.55
C ALA A 722 -16.95 -28.63 22.68
N ASN A 723 -16.77 -29.25 23.85
CA ASN A 723 -17.19 -30.62 24.13
C ASN A 723 -18.56 -30.71 24.83
N ALA A 724 -19.14 -29.59 25.28
CA ALA A 724 -20.46 -29.58 25.91
C ALA A 724 -21.61 -29.57 24.89
N SER A 725 -21.35 -29.18 23.63
CA SER A 725 -22.34 -29.08 22.56
C SER A 725 -22.85 -30.43 22.03
N VAL A 726 -22.27 -31.56 22.46
CA VAL A 726 -22.66 -32.92 22.04
C VAL A 726 -23.57 -33.63 23.06
N ALA A 727 -23.68 -33.10 24.30
CA ALA A 727 -24.58 -33.63 25.31
C ALA A 727 -25.54 -32.52 25.75
N ALA A 728 -26.74 -32.50 25.15
CA ALA A 728 -27.85 -31.77 25.74
C ALA A 728 -27.97 -32.22 27.20
N THR A 729 -27.85 -31.27 28.15
CA THR A 729 -28.02 -31.36 29.63
C THR A 729 -26.80 -31.26 30.56
N ALA A 730 -25.58 -30.94 30.10
CA ALA A 730 -24.49 -30.60 31.03
C ALA A 730 -24.14 -29.11 30.97
N THR A 731 -24.62 -28.33 31.96
CA THR A 731 -24.01 -27.05 32.33
C THR A 731 -22.56 -27.31 32.74
N ALA A 732 -21.62 -27.17 31.80
CA ALA A 732 -20.21 -27.21 32.12
C ALA A 732 -19.88 -25.99 33.01
N THR A 733 -19.84 -26.19 34.32
CA THR A 733 -19.36 -25.19 35.27
C THR A 733 -17.87 -24.98 35.01
N ASN A 734 -17.45 -23.73 34.78
CA ASN A 734 -16.04 -23.35 34.82
C ASN A 734 -15.41 -23.90 36.11
N GLY A 735 -14.22 -24.51 36.01
CA GLY A 735 -13.56 -25.10 37.16
C GLY A 735 -13.44 -24.11 38.31
N HIS A 736 -14.02 -24.44 39.46
CA HIS A 736 -13.73 -23.74 40.71
C HIS A 736 -12.35 -24.20 41.19
N ALA A 737 -11.34 -23.36 41.02
CA ALA A 737 -10.04 -23.61 41.61
C ALA A 737 -10.08 -23.20 43.09
N ASN A 738 -10.11 -24.18 43.99
CA ASN A 738 -9.92 -23.99 45.44
C ASN A 738 -8.47 -23.56 45.82
N GLY A 739 -7.72 -22.91 44.91
CA GLY A 739 -6.31 -22.59 45.14
C GLY A 739 -5.65 -21.54 44.26
N ASN A 740 -6.20 -21.16 43.09
CA ASN A 740 -5.56 -20.24 42.12
C ASN A 740 -6.52 -19.13 41.64
N GLY A 741 -7.12 -18.38 42.58
CA GLY A 741 -8.02 -17.26 42.29
C GLY A 741 -9.39 -17.66 41.71
N ALA A 742 -10.42 -16.83 41.94
CA ALA A 742 -11.74 -17.03 41.34
C ALA A 742 -11.76 -16.62 39.85
N ALA A 743 -12.64 -17.24 39.06
CA ALA A 743 -12.76 -17.04 37.60
C ALA A 743 -12.96 -15.56 37.19
N CYS A 744 -12.44 -15.20 36.01
CA CYS A 744 -12.04 -13.82 35.66
C CYS A 744 -13.09 -12.90 35.02
N CYS A 745 -14.27 -13.42 34.65
CA CYS A 745 -15.31 -12.64 33.96
C CYS A 745 -16.49 -12.44 34.92
N ALA A 746 -16.97 -11.20 35.05
CA ALA A 746 -18.15 -10.87 35.83
C ALA A 746 -19.43 -11.47 35.22
#